data_AF-A0A3N5AA32-F1
#
_entry.id   AF-A0A3N5AA32-F1
#
_cell.length_a   1.000
_cell.length_b   1.000
_cell.length_c   1.000
_cell.angle_alpha   90.00
_cell.angle_beta   90.00
_cell.angle_gamma   90.00
#
_symmetry.space_group_name_H-M   'P 1'
#
loop_
_entity.id
_entity.type
_entity.pdbx_description
1 polymer ?
#
loop_
_entity_poly.entity_id
_entity_poly.type
_entity_poly.pdbx_seq_one_letter_code
_entity_poly.pdbx_strand_id
1 'polypeptide(L)'
;MRFKGFPLLLFLLSAFLGSSMAYQSVPAAAYDNPHGPYDNFPAGCAACHVAHAATGPNLLSRAATNTTALCLTCHDGTGSVFNVVYVTTNQEVYGLGFYDTAAMHFHPVRDMGNPLIGQSIGCTDCHNPHGDMSVPGQVYARLLSAFDGTTRQHQGPNFCLACHGSVDRGFPSVEDPAVSYWVYTLGNHENSRAAHYDTSKAALRPASGTQVTCVMCHNKHAARYARLLPEQGADLCFKCHNSATNSLHHRNIKEEFSVTRASYHDIYGAKTGAVLSCSSCHGPHTAVAAPLVAGGGPSLLADPTNTKAAFSGTTGTGDNGVPYTVGTVTDFCIKCHNPTPPTATASTTTFVPLTIKFPSYTPTTNASGWNKSGYYDSAHHKARLLCTDCHQSHGSDYPLLQRYPEDDPNTDGECLRCHNSSKVLGAPDIKSDLLLAAASHPTLTVTGAHQNTEDYTKLQKRHAECADCHDVHVATKDNAIKGVSGAIPDYTKASLWSIPNSYTFTKEITHEYELCFKCHSFFSYGSTPPTSPSGGFTETDPSVEFNPNNPSYHAVIGESKIATYQYGGQTYYYGKLTGGWSATSPMKCTDCHGSPSGVRGPHGSPNAFILKAPWDPNTDDSGKYGTGGGLVSGGTSSHVCFKCHDYDFYAKETYGNNEQYRSKFSSYLSKDGCNCGYKYNLHALHVGKKGYGCACCHGAIPHGYKNRGILVEKDDPAPYSYGSKLDILTQTLPDPGEWKKDDCAHGMTGSPCHGGM
;
A
#
# COMPACT_ATOMS: atom_id res chain seq x y z
N MET A 1 -89.42 37.91 12.51
CA MET A 1 -90.88 38.10 12.42
C MET A 1 -91.38 37.20 11.29
N ARG A 2 -92.28 36.24 11.60
CA ARG A 2 -93.12 35.37 10.72
C ARG A 2 -92.41 34.53 9.63
N PHE A 3 -92.23 33.21 9.77
CA PHE A 3 -93.14 32.04 9.67
C PHE A 3 -93.63 31.63 8.26
N LYS A 4 -93.35 30.33 7.97
CA LYS A 4 -94.09 29.34 7.16
C LYS A 4 -94.03 29.50 5.63
N GLY A 5 -93.80 28.45 4.84
CA GLY A 5 -93.73 27.01 5.11
C GLY A 5 -94.12 26.24 3.84
N PHE A 6 -93.44 25.12 3.57
CA PHE A 6 -94.01 23.77 3.39
C PHE A 6 -93.90 23.24 1.92
N PRO A 7 -93.89 21.92 1.68
CA PRO A 7 -92.67 21.16 1.35
C PRO A 7 -92.90 20.22 0.14
N LEU A 8 -91.98 19.29 -0.17
CA LEU A 8 -92.21 17.83 -0.10
C LEU A 8 -91.00 17.03 -0.66
N LEU A 9 -90.51 16.11 0.18
CA LEU A 9 -89.85 14.82 -0.08
C LEU A 9 -88.92 14.64 -1.31
N LEU A 10 -87.67 14.23 -1.05
CA LEU A 10 -87.31 12.82 -1.22
C LEU A 10 -86.05 12.44 -0.41
N PHE A 11 -86.18 11.37 0.37
CA PHE A 11 -85.12 10.65 1.10
C PHE A 11 -84.59 9.54 0.18
N LEU A 12 -83.28 9.41 0.02
CA LEU A 12 -82.49 8.20 0.36
C LEU A 12 -81.09 8.19 -0.29
N LEU A 13 -80.11 8.25 0.62
CA LEU A 13 -78.88 7.45 0.69
C LEU A 13 -77.81 7.51 -0.41
N SER A 14 -76.70 8.15 -0.01
CA SER A 14 -75.31 7.64 -0.04
C SER A 14 -74.70 7.18 -1.36
N ALA A 15 -73.67 7.90 -1.84
CA ALA A 15 -72.26 7.47 -1.73
C ALA A 15 -71.29 8.46 -2.43
N PHE A 16 -70.10 8.63 -1.84
CA PHE A 16 -68.88 9.23 -2.40
C PHE A 16 -68.86 10.73 -2.78
N LEU A 17 -68.55 11.58 -1.79
CA LEU A 17 -67.78 12.81 -2.02
C LEU A 17 -66.37 12.60 -1.46
N GLY A 18 -65.51 12.10 -2.33
CA GLY A 18 -64.10 11.81 -2.07
C GLY A 18 -63.42 11.56 -3.41
N SER A 19 -63.35 12.60 -4.24
CA SER A 19 -62.56 12.57 -5.47
C SER A 19 -61.79 13.87 -5.54
N SER A 20 -60.49 13.74 -5.25
CA SER A 20 -59.42 14.57 -5.77
C SER A 20 -59.80 15.15 -7.13
N MET A 21 -59.85 16.48 -7.24
CA MET A 21 -59.76 17.11 -8.54
C MET A 21 -58.38 16.77 -9.09
N ALA A 22 -58.32 15.76 -9.95
CA ALA A 22 -57.18 15.53 -10.80
C ALA A 22 -57.00 16.81 -11.62
N TYR A 23 -55.88 17.51 -11.41
CA TYR A 23 -55.37 18.45 -12.38
C TYR A 23 -55.20 17.66 -13.67
N GLN A 24 -56.12 17.81 -14.61
CA GLN A 24 -55.92 17.31 -15.96
C GLN A 24 -54.73 18.09 -16.53
N SER A 25 -53.58 17.42 -16.64
CA SER A 25 -52.46 17.90 -17.43
C SER A 25 -52.97 18.11 -18.85
N VAL A 26 -53.17 19.36 -19.25
CA VAL A 26 -53.40 19.70 -20.65
C VAL A 26 -52.12 19.28 -21.40
N PRO A 27 -52.19 18.34 -22.36
CA PRO A 27 -51.02 17.99 -23.14
C PRO A 27 -50.58 19.24 -23.91
N ALA A 28 -49.30 19.61 -23.80
CA ALA A 28 -48.72 20.69 -24.60
C ALA A 28 -49.01 20.42 -26.08
N ALA A 29 -49.78 21.30 -26.72
CA ALA A 29 -50.09 21.18 -28.13
C ALA A 29 -48.81 21.39 -28.95
N ALA A 30 -48.60 20.56 -29.97
CA ALA A 30 -47.53 20.79 -30.94
C ALA A 30 -47.86 22.06 -31.74
N TYR A 31 -47.29 23.19 -31.32
CA TYR A 31 -47.30 24.42 -32.12
C TYR A 31 -46.46 24.19 -33.40
N ASP A 32 -46.86 24.80 -34.53
CA ASP A 32 -45.98 24.89 -35.70
C ASP A 32 -44.65 25.53 -35.28
N ASN A 33 -43.53 24.88 -35.55
CA ASN A 33 -42.22 25.30 -35.05
C ASN A 33 -41.91 26.75 -35.51
N PRO A 34 -41.90 27.74 -34.59
CA PRO A 34 -41.64 29.15 -34.95
C PRO A 34 -40.16 29.42 -35.23
N HIS A 35 -39.30 28.42 -35.02
CA HIS A 35 -37.86 28.46 -35.25
C HIS A 35 -37.52 27.67 -36.52
N GLY A 36 -37.40 28.33 -37.65
CA GLY A 36 -37.36 27.64 -38.95
C GLY A 36 -37.45 28.62 -40.09
N PRO A 37 -37.10 28.20 -41.31
CA PRO A 37 -36.83 29.16 -42.38
C PRO A 37 -38.04 30.04 -42.65
N TYR A 38 -37.81 31.33 -42.48
CA TYR A 38 -38.82 32.39 -42.49
C TYR A 38 -39.29 32.75 -43.91
N ASP A 39 -38.73 32.07 -44.92
CA ASP A 39 -38.93 32.36 -46.35
C ASP A 39 -40.39 32.15 -46.80
N ASN A 40 -41.22 31.42 -46.04
CA ASN A 40 -42.61 31.08 -46.41
C ASN A 40 -43.66 31.19 -45.28
N PHE A 41 -43.35 31.75 -44.10
CA PHE A 41 -44.25 31.70 -42.93
C PHE A 41 -44.43 33.04 -42.19
N PRO A 42 -45.30 33.95 -42.68
CA PRO A 42 -45.57 35.25 -42.05
C PRO A 42 -46.04 35.15 -40.59
N ALA A 43 -46.76 34.09 -40.23
CA ALA A 43 -47.24 33.86 -38.87
C ALA A 43 -46.11 33.52 -37.88
N GLY A 44 -45.02 32.89 -38.34
CA GLY A 44 -43.84 32.61 -37.51
C GLY A 44 -43.04 33.86 -37.20
N CYS A 45 -42.90 34.75 -38.19
CA CYS A 45 -42.33 36.08 -37.96
C CYS A 45 -43.15 36.86 -36.93
N ALA A 46 -44.49 36.79 -37.02
CA ALA A 46 -45.40 37.47 -36.11
C ALA A 46 -45.40 36.93 -34.66
N ALA A 47 -44.85 35.73 -34.42
CA ALA A 47 -44.66 35.19 -33.08
C ALA A 47 -43.62 35.99 -32.28
N CYS A 48 -42.61 36.51 -32.97
CA CYS A 48 -41.50 37.26 -32.36
C CYS A 48 -41.53 38.75 -32.69
N HIS A 49 -42.06 39.13 -33.85
CA HIS A 49 -42.01 40.48 -34.37
C HIS A 49 -43.39 41.12 -34.53
N VAL A 50 -43.47 42.43 -34.33
CA VAL A 50 -44.65 43.24 -34.65
C VAL A 50 -44.28 44.22 -35.76
N ALA A 51 -44.92 44.10 -36.91
CA ALA A 51 -44.66 44.99 -38.04
C ALA A 51 -45.01 46.44 -37.69
N HIS A 52 -44.17 47.37 -38.16
CA HIS A 52 -44.31 48.84 -38.07
C HIS A 52 -44.28 49.49 -36.67
N ALA A 53 -44.68 48.81 -35.59
CA ALA A 53 -44.71 49.41 -34.25
C ALA A 53 -44.55 48.37 -33.12
N ALA A 54 -43.32 47.98 -32.83
CA ALA A 54 -43.02 47.06 -31.73
C ALA A 54 -42.44 47.76 -30.50
N THR A 55 -42.59 47.14 -29.33
CA THR A 55 -42.04 47.65 -28.07
C THR A 55 -40.52 47.49 -27.94
N GLY A 56 -39.92 46.57 -28.70
CA GLY A 56 -38.48 46.32 -28.73
C GLY A 56 -37.81 46.75 -30.05
N PRO A 57 -36.48 46.95 -30.06
CA PRO A 57 -35.68 47.16 -31.26
C PRO A 57 -35.80 45.95 -32.18
N ASN A 58 -35.48 46.14 -33.46
CA ASN A 58 -35.62 45.10 -34.49
C ASN A 58 -37.05 44.52 -34.55
N LEU A 59 -38.04 45.34 -34.24
CA LEU A 59 -39.46 45.01 -34.28
C LEU A 59 -39.89 43.90 -33.32
N LEU A 60 -39.20 43.65 -32.20
CA LEU A 60 -39.55 42.58 -31.26
C LEU A 60 -40.84 42.88 -30.44
N SER A 61 -41.70 41.88 -30.29
CA SER A 61 -43.01 41.95 -29.62
C SER A 61 -42.94 42.12 -28.08
N ARG A 62 -41.74 42.01 -27.53
CA ARG A 62 -41.41 42.32 -26.12
C ARG A 62 -40.31 43.38 -26.07
N ALA A 63 -40.19 44.05 -24.94
CA ALA A 63 -39.22 45.13 -24.77
C ALA A 63 -37.76 44.65 -24.97
N ALA A 64 -36.93 45.53 -25.54
CA ALA A 64 -35.50 45.34 -25.85
C ALA A 64 -34.66 44.73 -24.72
N THR A 65 -35.00 45.13 -23.51
CA THR A 65 -34.25 44.87 -22.29
C THR A 65 -34.64 43.53 -21.68
N ASN A 66 -35.39 42.69 -22.40
CA ASN A 66 -35.81 41.38 -21.91
C ASN A 66 -36.11 40.41 -23.07
N THR A 67 -35.10 40.11 -23.89
CA THR A 67 -35.18 39.04 -24.93
C THR A 67 -35.59 37.71 -24.30
N THR A 68 -35.18 37.46 -23.06
CA THR A 68 -35.59 36.32 -22.24
C THR A 68 -37.11 36.19 -22.13
N ALA A 69 -37.83 37.28 -21.84
CA ALA A 69 -39.30 37.29 -21.74
C ALA A 69 -40.00 36.99 -23.07
N LEU A 70 -39.35 37.29 -24.21
CA LEU A 70 -39.85 36.85 -25.50
C LEU A 70 -39.78 35.33 -25.62
N CYS A 71 -38.61 34.74 -25.38
CA CYS A 71 -38.40 33.30 -25.47
C CYS A 71 -39.29 32.54 -24.47
N LEU A 72 -39.43 33.04 -23.25
CA LEU A 72 -40.26 32.41 -22.21
C LEU A 72 -41.76 32.51 -22.48
N THR A 73 -42.22 33.29 -23.47
CA THR A 73 -43.65 33.27 -23.87
C THR A 73 -44.09 31.87 -24.33
N CYS A 74 -43.14 31.05 -24.81
CA CYS A 74 -43.41 29.65 -25.17
C CYS A 74 -42.63 28.63 -24.32
N HIS A 75 -41.48 29.01 -23.75
CA HIS A 75 -40.56 28.07 -23.06
C HIS A 75 -40.69 28.05 -21.52
N ASP A 76 -41.76 28.65 -20.98
CA ASP A 76 -42.07 28.72 -19.54
C ASP A 76 -42.68 27.46 -18.93
N GLY A 77 -42.91 26.41 -19.72
CA GLY A 77 -43.65 25.22 -19.27
C GLY A 77 -45.01 25.04 -19.94
N THR A 78 -45.54 26.07 -20.60
CA THR A 78 -46.92 26.06 -21.10
C THR A 78 -47.06 26.01 -22.62
N GLY A 79 -46.10 26.58 -23.36
CA GLY A 79 -46.21 26.77 -24.81
C GLY A 79 -45.34 25.85 -25.70
N SER A 80 -44.40 25.11 -25.12
CA SER A 80 -43.46 24.26 -25.86
C SER A 80 -43.28 22.91 -25.17
N VAL A 81 -42.88 21.89 -25.93
CA VAL A 81 -42.37 20.63 -25.35
C VAL A 81 -40.91 20.73 -24.93
N PHE A 82 -40.19 21.75 -25.39
CA PHE A 82 -38.79 22.01 -25.05
C PHE A 82 -38.69 23.14 -24.02
N ASN A 83 -39.22 22.91 -22.82
CA ASN A 83 -39.24 23.93 -21.77
C ASN A 83 -37.90 24.06 -21.07
N VAL A 84 -37.65 25.26 -20.55
CA VAL A 84 -36.48 25.54 -19.71
C VAL A 84 -36.85 25.79 -18.26
N VAL A 85 -38.11 26.11 -17.96
CA VAL A 85 -38.59 26.46 -16.62
C VAL A 85 -39.23 25.30 -15.85
N TYR A 86 -39.88 24.34 -16.53
CA TYR A 86 -40.64 23.25 -15.89
C TYR A 86 -40.27 21.88 -16.49
N VAL A 87 -39.78 20.95 -15.67
CA VAL A 87 -39.59 19.54 -16.06
C VAL A 87 -40.24 18.66 -14.99
N THR A 88 -41.29 17.93 -15.38
CA THR A 88 -42.28 17.25 -14.52
C THR A 88 -41.78 15.99 -13.78
N THR A 89 -40.48 15.73 -13.72
CA THR A 89 -39.93 14.59 -12.96
C THR A 89 -38.64 14.99 -12.23
N ASN A 90 -38.79 15.52 -11.01
CA ASN A 90 -37.79 15.66 -9.94
C ASN A 90 -36.52 16.51 -10.18
N GLN A 91 -36.53 17.45 -11.13
CA GLN A 91 -35.51 18.50 -11.20
C GLN A 91 -36.18 19.82 -11.55
N GLU A 92 -36.64 20.53 -10.53
CA GLU A 92 -36.88 21.97 -10.66
C GLU A 92 -35.55 22.64 -11.04
N VAL A 93 -35.58 23.72 -11.82
CA VAL A 93 -34.39 24.53 -12.13
C VAL A 93 -34.52 25.86 -11.39
N TYR A 94 -33.98 25.89 -10.18
CA TYR A 94 -33.77 27.11 -9.41
C TYR A 94 -32.80 28.02 -10.18
N GLY A 95 -33.28 29.23 -10.48
CA GLY A 95 -32.62 30.17 -11.39
C GLY A 95 -33.52 30.65 -12.54
N LEU A 96 -34.68 30.01 -12.77
CA LEU A 96 -35.68 30.46 -13.75
C LEU A 96 -37.08 30.81 -13.18
N GLY A 97 -37.30 30.64 -11.87
CA GLY A 97 -38.45 31.18 -11.11
C GLY A 97 -39.32 30.14 -10.37
N PHE A 98 -39.40 30.30 -9.04
CA PHE A 98 -40.36 29.80 -8.03
C PHE A 98 -40.18 28.41 -7.35
N TYR A 99 -39.84 28.47 -6.04
CA TYR A 99 -40.08 27.57 -4.89
C TYR A 99 -39.42 26.16 -4.73
N ASP A 100 -38.09 26.05 -4.62
CA ASP A 100 -37.43 25.03 -3.76
C ASP A 100 -36.03 25.48 -3.27
N THR A 101 -35.68 25.11 -2.05
CA THR A 101 -34.51 25.56 -1.27
C THR A 101 -33.21 24.76 -1.50
N ALA A 102 -33.16 23.82 -2.45
CA ALA A 102 -31.94 23.09 -2.77
C ALA A 102 -31.00 23.90 -3.69
N ALA A 103 -29.71 24.02 -3.33
CA ALA A 103 -28.73 24.79 -4.10
C ALA A 103 -28.58 24.26 -5.54
N MET A 104 -28.88 25.08 -6.53
CA MET A 104 -28.74 24.74 -7.96
C MET A 104 -27.69 25.62 -8.62
N HIS A 105 -26.98 25.02 -9.58
CA HIS A 105 -25.94 25.67 -10.37
C HIS A 105 -26.44 25.87 -11.80
N PHE A 106 -26.23 27.05 -12.37
CA PHE A 106 -26.83 27.44 -13.66
C PHE A 106 -25.95 28.43 -14.42
N HIS A 107 -26.17 28.52 -15.73
CA HIS A 107 -25.59 29.60 -16.53
C HIS A 107 -26.27 30.95 -16.21
N PRO A 108 -25.50 32.06 -16.08
CA PRO A 108 -26.02 33.35 -15.62
C PRO A 108 -26.78 34.12 -16.70
N VAL A 109 -27.99 33.66 -17.05
CA VAL A 109 -28.82 34.27 -18.09
C VAL A 109 -29.43 35.61 -17.65
N ARG A 110 -29.43 36.60 -18.56
CA ARG A 110 -30.01 37.93 -18.37
C ARG A 110 -31.51 37.91 -18.17
N ASP A 111 -32.01 38.89 -17.41
CA ASP A 111 -33.43 39.20 -17.24
C ASP A 111 -34.27 38.08 -16.63
N MET A 112 -33.61 37.15 -15.91
CA MET A 112 -34.24 36.04 -15.18
C MET A 112 -34.74 36.41 -13.78
N GLY A 113 -34.57 37.67 -13.35
CA GLY A 113 -35.03 38.14 -12.03
C GLY A 113 -34.16 37.72 -10.84
N ASN A 114 -33.00 37.09 -11.07
CA ASN A 114 -32.02 36.77 -10.02
C ASN A 114 -30.93 37.88 -9.95
N PRO A 115 -30.92 38.72 -8.91
CA PRO A 115 -29.95 39.81 -8.77
C PRO A 115 -28.60 39.35 -8.19
N LEU A 116 -28.48 38.11 -7.68
CA LEU A 116 -27.26 37.60 -7.04
C LEU A 116 -26.17 37.22 -8.02
N ILE A 117 -26.49 37.15 -9.32
CA ILE A 117 -25.54 36.77 -10.36
C ILE A 117 -25.57 37.85 -11.43
N GLY A 118 -24.39 38.31 -11.86
CA GLY A 118 -24.20 39.45 -12.75
C GLY A 118 -24.71 39.29 -14.20
N GLN A 119 -25.79 38.53 -14.41
CA GLN A 119 -26.60 38.45 -15.64
C GLN A 119 -25.77 38.61 -16.91
N SER A 120 -24.91 37.63 -17.18
CA SER A 120 -23.77 37.80 -18.08
C SER A 120 -24.09 37.41 -19.53
N ILE A 121 -24.99 36.45 -19.76
CA ILE A 121 -25.31 35.92 -21.10
C ILE A 121 -26.80 36.04 -21.45
N GLY A 122 -27.15 36.22 -22.72
CA GLY A 122 -28.52 36.16 -23.24
C GLY A 122 -28.82 34.84 -23.93
N CYS A 123 -30.11 34.51 -24.12
CA CYS A 123 -30.52 33.30 -24.83
C CYS A 123 -29.91 33.21 -26.24
N THR A 124 -29.74 34.36 -26.91
CA THR A 124 -29.19 34.45 -28.27
C THR A 124 -27.67 34.33 -28.37
N ASP A 125 -26.96 34.27 -27.23
CA ASP A 125 -25.52 33.98 -27.21
C ASP A 125 -25.24 32.49 -27.44
N CYS A 126 -26.27 31.64 -27.32
CA CYS A 126 -26.21 30.20 -27.54
C CYS A 126 -27.21 29.72 -28.60
N HIS A 127 -28.32 30.44 -28.79
CA HIS A 127 -29.37 30.07 -29.73
C HIS A 127 -29.54 31.11 -30.86
N ASN A 128 -29.71 30.62 -32.08
CA ASN A 128 -30.08 31.45 -33.22
C ASN A 128 -31.43 30.96 -33.80
N PRO A 129 -32.54 31.66 -33.51
CA PRO A 129 -33.85 31.28 -34.05
C PRO A 129 -33.89 31.44 -35.58
N HIS A 130 -33.06 32.30 -36.16
CA HIS A 130 -33.04 32.61 -37.59
C HIS A 130 -32.39 31.54 -38.48
N GLY A 131 -31.75 30.52 -37.89
CA GLY A 131 -31.05 29.48 -38.64
C GLY A 131 -29.73 29.92 -39.28
N ASP A 132 -29.27 29.19 -40.29
CA ASP A 132 -28.06 29.49 -41.05
C ASP A 132 -28.33 30.58 -42.09
N MET A 133 -27.82 31.79 -41.85
CA MET A 133 -27.98 32.92 -42.78
C MET A 133 -27.25 32.73 -44.11
N SER A 134 -26.29 31.80 -44.19
CA SER A 134 -25.53 31.50 -45.41
C SER A 134 -26.22 30.47 -46.31
N VAL A 135 -27.19 29.72 -45.78
CA VAL A 135 -28.00 28.76 -46.52
C VAL A 135 -29.48 28.98 -46.17
N PRO A 136 -30.17 29.85 -46.94
CA PRO A 136 -31.61 30.10 -46.75
C PRO A 136 -32.38 28.78 -46.71
N GLY A 137 -33.25 28.60 -45.72
CA GLY A 137 -33.95 27.32 -45.52
C GLY A 137 -33.42 26.45 -44.37
N GLN A 138 -32.16 26.60 -43.94
CA GLN A 138 -31.55 25.67 -42.99
C GLN A 138 -31.47 26.19 -41.56
N VAL A 139 -31.79 25.32 -40.60
CA VAL A 139 -31.58 25.56 -39.16
C VAL A 139 -30.54 24.59 -38.62
N TYR A 140 -29.62 25.10 -37.79
CA TYR A 140 -28.70 24.24 -37.05
C TYR A 140 -29.46 23.36 -36.07
N ALA A 141 -28.93 22.16 -35.79
CA ALA A 141 -29.50 21.27 -34.79
C ALA A 141 -29.68 22.01 -33.44
N ARG A 142 -30.90 21.97 -32.88
CA ARG A 142 -31.26 22.69 -31.65
C ARG A 142 -30.99 24.21 -31.68
N LEU A 143 -30.92 24.79 -32.89
CA LEU A 143 -30.70 26.22 -33.12
C LEU A 143 -29.40 26.73 -32.51
N LEU A 144 -28.39 25.88 -32.33
CA LEU A 144 -27.17 26.28 -31.63
C LEU A 144 -26.35 27.27 -32.47
N SER A 145 -25.93 28.37 -31.85
CA SER A 145 -24.97 29.32 -32.39
C SER A 145 -24.26 30.05 -31.25
N ALA A 146 -22.96 29.81 -31.09
CA ALA A 146 -22.10 30.53 -30.16
C ALA A 146 -20.94 31.18 -30.94
N PHE A 147 -20.59 32.41 -30.63
CA PHE A 147 -19.54 33.15 -31.33
C PHE A 147 -18.31 33.27 -30.44
N ASP A 148 -17.16 32.75 -30.87
CA ASP A 148 -15.90 32.79 -30.09
C ASP A 148 -15.11 34.11 -30.23
N GLY A 149 -15.66 35.10 -30.95
CA GLY A 149 -14.97 36.33 -31.33
C GLY A 149 -14.45 36.33 -32.77
N THR A 150 -14.33 35.15 -33.38
CA THR A 150 -13.87 34.97 -34.77
C THR A 150 -14.84 34.13 -35.60
N THR A 151 -15.36 33.04 -35.04
CA THR A 151 -16.15 32.02 -35.74
C THR A 151 -17.41 31.69 -34.96
N ARG A 152 -18.51 31.46 -35.68
CA ARG A 152 -19.75 30.92 -35.09
C ARG A 152 -19.72 29.40 -35.08
N GLN A 153 -19.70 28.84 -33.88
CA GLN A 153 -19.76 27.41 -33.61
C GLN A 153 -21.23 27.01 -33.44
N HIS A 154 -21.66 25.92 -34.07
CA HIS A 154 -23.04 25.43 -34.05
C HIS A 154 -23.15 23.95 -33.69
N GLN A 155 -22.02 23.26 -33.54
CA GLN A 155 -21.93 21.85 -33.20
C GLN A 155 -20.55 21.53 -32.62
N GLY A 156 -20.41 20.34 -32.05
CA GLY A 156 -19.12 19.85 -31.53
C GLY A 156 -18.67 20.51 -30.22
N PRO A 157 -17.55 20.08 -29.64
CA PRO A 157 -17.00 20.64 -28.40
C PRO A 157 -16.72 22.15 -28.49
N ASN A 158 -16.35 22.64 -29.68
CA ASN A 158 -16.05 24.04 -29.92
C ASN A 158 -17.21 24.98 -29.58
N PHE A 159 -18.45 24.49 -29.63
CA PHE A 159 -19.63 25.27 -29.23
C PHE A 159 -19.51 25.79 -27.79
N CYS A 160 -19.16 24.92 -26.84
CA CYS A 160 -18.97 25.33 -25.45
C CYS A 160 -17.65 26.09 -25.25
N LEU A 161 -16.58 25.69 -25.96
CA LEU A 161 -15.27 26.35 -25.88
C LEU A 161 -15.26 27.79 -26.41
N ALA A 162 -16.25 28.19 -27.21
CA ALA A 162 -16.42 29.59 -27.63
C ALA A 162 -16.61 30.57 -26.44
N CYS A 163 -17.04 30.05 -25.30
CA CYS A 163 -17.19 30.79 -24.04
C CYS A 163 -16.26 30.26 -22.94
N HIS A 164 -15.94 28.96 -22.98
CA HIS A 164 -15.20 28.22 -21.94
C HIS A 164 -13.80 27.76 -22.39
N GLY A 165 -13.17 28.43 -23.37
CA GLY A 165 -11.86 28.07 -23.94
C GLY A 165 -10.67 28.75 -23.28
N SER A 166 -9.56 28.90 -24.02
CA SER A 166 -8.27 29.47 -23.56
C SER A 166 -8.34 30.89 -22.99
N VAL A 167 -9.38 31.62 -23.37
CA VAL A 167 -9.74 32.91 -22.78
C VAL A 167 -11.15 32.74 -22.25
N ASP A 168 -11.26 32.33 -20.98
CA ASP A 168 -12.54 32.40 -20.28
C ASP A 168 -13.02 33.86 -20.26
N ARG A 169 -14.31 34.07 -20.48
CA ARG A 169 -14.93 35.41 -20.45
C ARG A 169 -15.07 35.99 -19.04
N GLY A 170 -14.44 35.37 -18.04
CA GLY A 170 -14.45 35.81 -16.66
C GLY A 170 -15.80 35.65 -15.99
N PHE A 171 -16.56 34.61 -16.36
CA PHE A 171 -17.87 34.37 -15.75
C PHE A 171 -17.72 34.13 -14.25
N PRO A 172 -18.46 34.84 -13.38
CA PRO A 172 -18.36 34.63 -11.94
C PRO A 172 -18.78 33.20 -11.60
N SER A 173 -18.02 32.54 -10.72
CA SER A 173 -18.42 31.24 -10.17
C SER A 173 -19.67 31.40 -9.29
N VAL A 174 -20.52 30.38 -9.29
CA VAL A 174 -21.68 30.31 -8.38
C VAL A 174 -21.21 29.97 -6.96
N GLU A 175 -20.10 29.22 -6.85
CA GLU A 175 -19.46 28.83 -5.59
C GLU A 175 -18.74 29.99 -4.92
N ASP A 176 -18.02 30.81 -5.70
CA ASP A 176 -17.39 32.05 -5.25
C ASP A 176 -17.51 33.14 -6.33
N PRO A 177 -18.49 34.06 -6.19
CA PRO A 177 -18.70 35.13 -7.17
C PRO A 177 -17.51 36.09 -7.31
N ALA A 178 -16.54 36.08 -6.39
CA ALA A 178 -15.34 36.92 -6.46
C ALA A 178 -14.30 36.38 -7.44
N VAL A 179 -14.43 35.14 -7.91
CA VAL A 179 -13.49 34.51 -8.86
C VAL A 179 -14.21 33.97 -10.09
N SER A 180 -13.45 33.80 -11.17
CA SER A 180 -13.97 33.18 -12.40
C SER A 180 -14.31 31.71 -12.18
N TYR A 181 -15.35 31.23 -12.87
CA TYR A 181 -15.75 29.81 -12.95
C TYR A 181 -14.56 28.90 -13.30
N TRP A 182 -13.58 29.43 -14.04
CA TRP A 182 -12.37 28.73 -14.43
C TRP A 182 -11.62 28.15 -13.24
N VAL A 183 -11.62 28.83 -12.09
CA VAL A 183 -10.92 28.38 -10.88
C VAL A 183 -11.32 26.96 -10.46
N TYR A 184 -12.57 26.59 -10.71
CA TYR A 184 -13.15 25.34 -10.25
C TYR A 184 -13.20 24.25 -11.31
N THR A 185 -12.57 24.43 -12.47
CA THR A 185 -12.59 23.42 -13.54
C THR A 185 -11.51 22.36 -13.33
N LEU A 186 -11.86 21.09 -13.54
CA LEU A 186 -10.94 19.92 -13.55
C LEU A 186 -10.01 19.88 -14.80
N GLY A 187 -9.83 21.01 -15.47
CA GLY A 187 -9.12 21.11 -16.74
C GLY A 187 -9.03 22.54 -17.23
N ASN A 188 -7.99 22.83 -18.02
CA ASN A 188 -7.82 24.13 -18.66
C ASN A 188 -8.68 24.30 -19.92
N HIS A 189 -9.57 23.37 -20.29
CA HIS A 189 -10.47 23.44 -21.47
C HIS A 189 -9.85 23.97 -22.79
N GLU A 190 -8.52 23.94 -22.91
CA GLU A 190 -7.78 24.51 -24.04
C GLU A 190 -7.56 23.45 -25.12
N ASN A 191 -7.58 22.18 -24.73
CA ASN A 191 -7.26 21.07 -25.61
C ASN A 191 -8.53 20.46 -26.21
N SER A 192 -8.85 20.83 -27.45
CA SER A 192 -9.97 20.26 -28.21
C SER A 192 -9.85 18.76 -28.52
N ARG A 193 -8.72 18.12 -28.18
CA ARG A 193 -8.42 16.69 -28.41
C ARG A 193 -8.43 15.84 -27.14
N ALA A 194 -8.99 16.33 -26.03
CA ALA A 194 -9.23 15.49 -24.86
C ALA A 194 -10.11 14.28 -25.24
N ALA A 195 -9.91 13.13 -24.59
CA ALA A 195 -10.58 11.88 -24.96
C ALA A 195 -12.11 12.00 -24.93
N HIS A 196 -12.66 12.78 -23.99
CA HIS A 196 -14.11 13.03 -23.87
C HIS A 196 -14.64 14.08 -24.85
N TYR A 197 -13.78 14.70 -25.67
CA TYR A 197 -14.17 15.65 -26.73
C TYR A 197 -14.29 14.94 -28.09
N ASP A 198 -13.90 13.67 -28.18
CA ASP A 198 -13.87 12.92 -29.43
C ASP A 198 -15.27 12.60 -29.96
N THR A 199 -15.71 13.39 -30.94
CA THR A 199 -17.01 13.25 -31.61
C THR A 199 -17.10 12.00 -32.48
N SER A 200 -15.99 11.29 -32.75
CA SER A 200 -16.03 10.01 -33.46
C SER A 200 -16.64 8.89 -32.62
N LYS A 201 -16.64 9.03 -31.28
CA LYS A 201 -17.17 8.02 -30.37
C LYS A 201 -18.68 8.13 -30.24
N ALA A 202 -19.40 7.10 -30.70
CA ALA A 202 -20.86 7.08 -30.67
C ALA A 202 -21.44 7.30 -29.26
N ALA A 203 -20.81 6.75 -28.22
CA ALA A 203 -21.24 6.92 -26.82
C ALA A 203 -21.16 8.38 -26.32
N LEU A 204 -20.34 9.23 -26.95
CA LEU A 204 -20.20 10.65 -26.60
C LEU A 204 -21.07 11.57 -27.49
N ARG A 205 -21.70 11.03 -28.53
CA ARG A 205 -22.53 11.84 -29.45
C ARG A 205 -23.94 11.96 -28.87
N PRO A 206 -24.41 13.19 -28.56
CA PRO A 206 -25.78 13.36 -28.10
C PRO A 206 -26.77 13.05 -29.22
N ALA A 207 -27.90 12.43 -28.87
CA ALA A 207 -28.99 12.10 -29.80
C ALA A 207 -29.60 13.34 -30.50
N SER A 208 -29.32 14.54 -30.01
CA SER A 208 -29.71 15.82 -30.61
C SER A 208 -29.08 16.06 -31.99
N GLY A 209 -28.05 15.31 -32.39
CA GLY A 209 -27.31 15.53 -33.63
C GLY A 209 -26.33 16.71 -33.56
N THR A 210 -26.27 17.43 -32.44
CA THR A 210 -25.43 18.63 -32.26
C THR A 210 -23.95 18.30 -32.08
N GLN A 211 -23.59 17.03 -31.86
CA GLN A 211 -22.20 16.59 -31.64
C GLN A 211 -21.49 17.26 -30.44
N VAL A 212 -22.18 18.06 -29.62
CA VAL A 212 -21.61 18.74 -28.45
C VAL A 212 -21.42 17.71 -27.34
N THR A 213 -20.24 17.08 -27.25
CA THR A 213 -20.00 15.97 -26.31
C THR A 213 -20.06 16.40 -24.84
N CYS A 214 -19.82 17.68 -24.54
CA CYS A 214 -19.86 18.24 -23.18
C CYS A 214 -21.19 17.93 -22.47
N VAL A 215 -22.30 17.90 -23.21
CA VAL A 215 -23.65 17.68 -22.66
C VAL A 215 -23.92 16.23 -22.23
N MET A 216 -22.97 15.32 -22.50
CA MET A 216 -23.02 13.96 -21.97
C MET A 216 -22.67 13.92 -20.47
N CYS A 217 -21.92 14.91 -20.00
CA CYS A 217 -21.53 15.06 -18.59
C CYS A 217 -22.22 16.25 -17.92
N HIS A 218 -22.40 17.36 -18.65
CA HIS A 218 -22.96 18.61 -18.12
C HIS A 218 -24.39 18.83 -18.60
N ASN A 219 -25.24 19.35 -17.71
CA ASN A 219 -26.49 19.94 -18.15
C ASN A 219 -26.24 21.32 -18.78
N LYS A 220 -26.98 21.62 -19.85
CA LYS A 220 -26.81 22.84 -20.67
C LYS A 220 -27.29 24.14 -20.03
N HIS A 221 -28.27 24.09 -19.12
CA HIS A 221 -28.88 25.29 -18.53
C HIS A 221 -28.63 25.35 -17.03
N ALA A 222 -28.96 24.26 -16.32
CA ALA A 222 -28.79 24.14 -14.89
C ALA A 222 -28.68 22.69 -14.44
N ALA A 223 -28.08 22.48 -13.28
CA ALA A 223 -28.04 21.19 -12.61
C ALA A 223 -28.06 21.33 -11.09
N ARG A 224 -28.34 20.21 -10.42
CA ARG A 224 -28.32 20.10 -8.97
C ARG A 224 -26.93 20.27 -8.37
N TYR A 225 -25.87 19.94 -9.10
CA TYR A 225 -24.52 19.93 -8.57
C TYR A 225 -23.60 20.91 -9.30
N ALA A 226 -22.56 21.34 -8.57
CA ALA A 226 -21.53 22.26 -9.04
C ALA A 226 -21.04 21.91 -10.44
N ARG A 227 -20.71 22.93 -11.22
CA ARG A 227 -20.26 22.80 -12.62
C ARG A 227 -21.29 22.13 -13.53
N LEU A 228 -22.57 22.37 -13.27
CA LEU A 228 -23.69 21.85 -14.07
C LEU A 228 -23.72 20.33 -14.17
N LEU A 229 -23.27 19.62 -13.14
CA LEU A 229 -23.28 18.17 -13.14
C LEU A 229 -24.67 17.64 -12.72
N PRO A 230 -25.26 16.70 -13.48
CA PRO A 230 -26.52 16.07 -13.10
C PRO A 230 -26.34 15.05 -11.96
N GLU A 231 -25.12 14.52 -11.78
CA GLU A 231 -24.74 13.52 -10.78
C GLU A 231 -23.35 13.84 -10.20
N GLN A 232 -23.03 13.34 -9.00
CA GLN A 232 -21.74 13.56 -8.34
C GLN A 232 -20.83 12.34 -8.39
N GLY A 233 -19.52 12.60 -8.33
CA GLY A 233 -18.51 11.57 -8.09
C GLY A 233 -18.51 10.47 -9.16
N ALA A 234 -18.41 9.22 -8.70
CA ALA A 234 -18.25 8.05 -9.57
C ALA A 234 -19.51 7.74 -10.39
N ASP A 235 -20.70 8.11 -9.92
CA ASP A 235 -21.98 7.80 -10.58
C ASP A 235 -22.05 8.42 -11.98
N LEU A 236 -21.57 9.66 -12.13
CA LEU A 236 -21.47 10.32 -13.43
C LEU A 236 -20.61 9.52 -14.41
N CYS A 237 -19.45 9.04 -13.95
CA CYS A 237 -18.52 8.27 -14.77
C CYS A 237 -19.11 6.90 -15.16
N PHE A 238 -19.82 6.25 -14.23
CA PHE A 238 -20.40 4.92 -14.41
C PHE A 238 -21.68 4.89 -15.26
N LYS A 239 -22.17 6.02 -15.76
CA LYS A 239 -23.13 6.03 -16.87
C LYS A 239 -22.58 5.32 -18.10
N CYS A 240 -21.27 5.49 -18.35
CA CYS A 240 -20.58 4.90 -19.49
C CYS A 240 -19.59 3.81 -19.04
N HIS A 241 -18.77 4.05 -18.01
CA HIS A 241 -17.69 3.15 -17.56
C HIS A 241 -18.18 1.95 -16.72
N ASN A 242 -19.33 1.39 -17.09
CA ASN A 242 -19.97 0.25 -16.43
C ASN A 242 -19.87 -1.06 -17.22
N SER A 243 -19.14 -1.05 -18.34
CA SER A 243 -18.97 -2.18 -19.23
C SER A 243 -17.68 -2.04 -20.05
N ALA A 244 -17.26 -3.17 -20.64
CA ALA A 244 -16.11 -3.24 -21.54
C ALA A 244 -16.27 -2.40 -22.82
N THR A 245 -17.49 -2.07 -23.24
CA THR A 245 -17.73 -1.42 -24.54
C THR A 245 -17.31 0.04 -24.57
N ASN A 246 -17.40 0.73 -23.43
CA ASN A 246 -17.25 2.18 -23.35
C ASN A 246 -15.95 2.64 -22.68
N SER A 247 -15.06 1.70 -22.34
CA SER A 247 -13.76 1.99 -21.72
C SER A 247 -12.63 1.54 -22.64
N LEU A 248 -11.50 2.25 -22.55
CA LEU A 248 -10.28 1.81 -23.23
C LEU A 248 -9.85 0.43 -22.73
N HIS A 249 -9.21 -0.34 -23.60
CA HIS A 249 -8.78 -1.72 -23.35
C HIS A 249 -9.89 -2.72 -22.98
N HIS A 250 -11.15 -2.39 -23.29
CA HIS A 250 -12.30 -3.26 -23.04
C HIS A 250 -12.49 -3.66 -21.58
N ARG A 251 -12.19 -2.73 -20.65
CA ARG A 251 -12.28 -2.95 -19.21
C ARG A 251 -13.62 -2.51 -18.63
N ASN A 252 -14.12 -3.24 -17.64
CA ASN A 252 -15.30 -2.85 -16.87
C ASN A 252 -14.87 -2.12 -15.58
N ILE A 253 -14.68 -0.80 -15.67
CA ILE A 253 -14.12 -0.01 -14.56
C ILE A 253 -15.03 -0.06 -13.31
N LYS A 254 -16.36 -0.01 -13.47
CA LYS A 254 -17.29 -0.13 -12.34
C LYS A 254 -17.10 -1.44 -11.57
N GLU A 255 -16.91 -2.55 -12.28
CA GLU A 255 -16.71 -3.87 -11.68
C GLU A 255 -15.36 -4.01 -10.97
N GLU A 256 -14.32 -3.34 -11.47
CA GLU A 256 -13.01 -3.29 -10.81
C GLU A 256 -13.06 -2.54 -9.47
N PHE A 257 -13.99 -1.59 -9.31
CA PHE A 257 -14.28 -0.94 -8.03
C PHE A 257 -15.41 -1.61 -7.24
N SER A 258 -15.78 -2.86 -7.53
CA SER A 258 -16.84 -3.52 -6.77
C SER A 258 -16.47 -3.60 -5.28
N VAL A 259 -17.40 -3.20 -4.41
CA VAL A 259 -17.22 -3.27 -2.94
C VAL A 259 -17.13 -4.70 -2.41
N THR A 260 -17.39 -5.70 -3.25
CA THR A 260 -17.21 -7.12 -2.94
C THR A 260 -15.78 -7.61 -3.14
N ARG A 261 -14.91 -6.81 -3.78
CA ARG A 261 -13.48 -7.11 -3.93
C ARG A 261 -12.79 -7.07 -2.57
N ALA A 262 -11.74 -7.86 -2.38
CA ALA A 262 -10.99 -7.86 -1.12
C ALA A 262 -10.34 -6.51 -0.83
N SER A 263 -9.95 -5.78 -1.88
CA SER A 263 -9.41 -4.42 -1.73
C SER A 263 -9.74 -3.54 -2.93
N TYR A 264 -9.84 -2.23 -2.67
CA TYR A 264 -10.05 -1.20 -3.68
C TYR A 264 -9.67 0.17 -3.11
N HIS A 265 -9.32 1.09 -4.02
CA HIS A 265 -9.25 2.51 -3.74
C HIS A 265 -10.66 3.06 -3.48
N ASP A 266 -10.91 3.59 -2.29
CA ASP A 266 -12.26 3.90 -1.84
C ASP A 266 -12.79 5.22 -2.43
N ILE A 267 -13.40 5.10 -3.61
CA ILE A 267 -14.07 6.20 -4.33
C ILE A 267 -15.51 6.45 -3.87
N TYR A 268 -16.03 5.61 -2.95
CA TYR A 268 -17.40 5.71 -2.42
C TYR A 268 -17.44 6.31 -1.01
N GLY A 269 -16.28 6.47 -0.36
CA GLY A 269 -16.19 6.91 1.04
C GLY A 269 -16.73 5.87 2.03
N ALA A 270 -16.71 4.58 1.67
CA ALA A 270 -17.16 3.49 2.51
C ALA A 270 -16.19 3.14 3.65
N LYS A 271 -14.91 3.47 3.50
CA LYS A 271 -13.84 3.24 4.48
C LYS A 271 -13.64 4.48 5.33
N THR A 272 -13.71 4.32 6.64
CA THR A 272 -13.56 5.41 7.61
C THR A 272 -12.27 6.20 7.36
N GLY A 273 -12.43 7.51 7.17
CA GLY A 273 -11.35 8.47 6.98
C GLY A 273 -10.76 8.55 5.57
N ALA A 274 -11.05 7.59 4.68
CA ALA A 274 -10.57 7.62 3.31
C ALA A 274 -11.33 8.65 2.48
N VAL A 275 -10.61 9.44 1.68
CA VAL A 275 -11.21 10.42 0.77
C VAL A 275 -10.46 10.37 -0.56
N LEU A 276 -11.14 9.90 -1.61
CA LEU A 276 -10.64 9.80 -2.98
C LEU A 276 -11.79 9.89 -3.99
N SER A 277 -11.51 10.26 -5.23
CA SER A 277 -12.45 10.17 -6.35
C SER A 277 -11.76 9.76 -7.64
N CYS A 278 -12.51 9.39 -8.67
CA CYS A 278 -11.97 9.18 -10.02
C CYS A 278 -11.17 10.40 -10.51
N SER A 279 -11.65 11.61 -10.18
CA SER A 279 -11.03 12.87 -10.58
C SER A 279 -9.71 13.20 -9.86
N SER A 280 -9.36 12.44 -8.82
CA SER A 280 -8.06 12.53 -8.16
C SER A 280 -6.94 11.86 -8.96
N CYS A 281 -7.30 10.98 -9.90
CA CYS A 281 -6.35 10.24 -10.73
C CYS A 281 -6.51 10.58 -12.22
N HIS A 282 -7.75 10.84 -12.65
CA HIS A 282 -8.11 11.08 -14.04
C HIS A 282 -8.64 12.51 -14.21
N GLY A 283 -8.30 13.14 -15.32
CA GLY A 283 -8.87 14.44 -15.68
C GLY A 283 -9.88 14.29 -16.82
N PRO A 284 -11.19 14.47 -16.61
CA PRO A 284 -12.18 14.33 -17.68
C PRO A 284 -11.93 15.29 -18.85
N HIS A 285 -11.30 16.44 -18.57
CA HIS A 285 -11.01 17.51 -19.53
C HIS A 285 -9.54 17.55 -19.99
N THR A 286 -8.66 16.77 -19.37
CA THR A 286 -7.20 16.82 -19.58
C THR A 286 -6.61 15.47 -19.97
N ALA A 287 -7.37 14.38 -19.83
CA ALA A 287 -7.01 13.07 -20.36
C ALA A 287 -6.89 13.18 -21.89
N VAL A 288 -5.67 13.02 -22.37
CA VAL A 288 -5.32 13.10 -23.78
C VAL A 288 -4.80 11.75 -24.22
N ALA A 289 -5.02 11.40 -25.49
CA ALA A 289 -4.38 10.23 -26.07
C ALA A 289 -2.87 10.49 -26.34
N ALA A 290 -2.09 10.85 -25.33
CA ALA A 290 -0.65 11.13 -25.43
C ALA A 290 0.16 10.09 -24.65
N PRO A 291 1.25 9.54 -25.21
CA PRO A 291 2.00 8.45 -24.58
C PRO A 291 2.61 8.79 -23.21
N LEU A 292 2.51 7.88 -22.22
CA LEU A 292 3.31 7.97 -20.97
C LEU A 292 4.82 7.72 -21.19
N VAL A 293 5.16 7.07 -22.30
CA VAL A 293 6.52 6.69 -22.69
C VAL A 293 6.69 7.04 -24.16
N ALA A 294 7.87 7.45 -24.63
CA ALA A 294 8.08 7.68 -26.07
C ALA A 294 7.67 6.42 -26.88
N GLY A 295 6.69 6.54 -27.78
CA GLY A 295 6.15 5.41 -28.54
C GLY A 295 5.15 4.49 -27.81
N GLY A 296 4.76 4.81 -26.57
CA GLY A 296 3.77 4.07 -25.78
C GLY A 296 2.30 4.41 -26.08
N GLY A 297 1.39 3.67 -25.46
CA GLY A 297 -0.06 3.94 -25.52
C GLY A 297 -0.50 5.17 -24.69
N PRO A 298 -1.73 5.66 -24.88
CA PRO A 298 -2.20 6.92 -24.30
C PRO A 298 -2.29 6.92 -22.75
N SER A 299 -1.83 8.00 -22.12
CA SER A 299 -1.99 8.29 -20.69
C SER A 299 -3.40 8.79 -20.40
N LEU A 300 -4.07 8.20 -19.40
CA LEU A 300 -5.36 8.67 -18.92
C LEU A 300 -5.26 9.44 -17.60
N LEU A 301 -4.02 9.76 -17.18
CA LEU A 301 -3.73 10.31 -15.86
C LEU A 301 -3.65 11.84 -15.89
N ALA A 302 -4.28 12.48 -14.90
CA ALA A 302 -4.05 13.88 -14.57
C ALA A 302 -3.06 13.99 -13.41
N ASP A 303 -2.38 15.13 -13.25
CA ASP A 303 -1.51 15.32 -12.08
C ASP A 303 -2.38 15.42 -10.80
N PRO A 304 -2.21 14.54 -9.80
CA PRO A 304 -3.01 14.60 -8.56
C PRO A 304 -2.80 15.90 -7.76
N THR A 305 -1.66 16.57 -7.97
CA THR A 305 -1.34 17.88 -7.37
C THR A 305 -1.83 19.05 -8.21
N ASN A 306 -2.23 18.82 -9.46
CA ASN A 306 -2.89 19.78 -10.32
C ASN A 306 -3.68 19.10 -11.44
N THR A 307 -4.96 18.81 -11.18
CA THR A 307 -5.82 18.09 -12.14
C THR A 307 -6.11 18.87 -13.42
N LYS A 308 -5.79 20.18 -13.48
CA LYS A 308 -5.83 20.98 -14.70
C LYS A 308 -4.74 20.62 -15.71
N ALA A 309 -3.72 19.88 -15.28
CA ALA A 309 -2.63 19.40 -16.12
C ALA A 309 -2.73 17.89 -16.34
N ALA A 310 -2.30 17.44 -17.51
CA ALA A 310 -1.96 16.03 -17.71
C ALA A 310 -0.80 15.67 -16.77
N PHE A 311 -0.76 14.42 -16.31
CA PHE A 311 0.34 13.97 -15.45
C PHE A 311 1.69 14.07 -16.17
N SER A 312 2.69 14.61 -15.48
CA SER A 312 4.10 14.56 -15.87
C SER A 312 4.96 14.26 -14.64
N GLY A 313 5.75 13.18 -14.69
CA GLY A 313 6.77 12.82 -13.72
C GLY A 313 8.20 13.11 -14.21
N THR A 314 9.18 12.70 -13.41
CA THR A 314 10.60 12.86 -13.73
C THR A 314 10.94 12.13 -15.03
N THR A 315 11.64 12.80 -15.94
CA THR A 315 12.16 12.17 -17.16
C THR A 315 13.24 11.15 -16.79
N GLY A 316 13.15 9.94 -17.33
CA GLY A 316 14.06 8.83 -17.02
C GLY A 316 14.15 7.84 -18.18
N THR A 317 14.78 6.68 -18.00
CA THR A 317 14.86 5.63 -19.02
C THR A 317 14.20 4.36 -18.49
N GLY A 318 13.24 3.81 -19.23
CA GLY A 318 12.52 2.60 -18.85
C GLY A 318 13.26 1.31 -19.13
N ASP A 319 12.62 0.20 -18.73
CA ASP A 319 13.18 -1.16 -18.67
C ASP A 319 13.70 -1.68 -20.00
N ASN A 320 13.07 -1.23 -21.09
CA ASN A 320 13.43 -1.50 -22.47
C ASN A 320 14.45 -0.52 -23.06
N GLY A 321 15.03 0.37 -22.25
CA GLY A 321 15.96 1.41 -22.70
C GLY A 321 15.27 2.62 -23.35
N VAL A 322 13.95 2.74 -23.28
CA VAL A 322 13.19 3.85 -23.88
C VAL A 322 13.06 5.02 -22.89
N PRO A 323 13.43 6.26 -23.27
CA PRO A 323 13.22 7.43 -22.41
C PRO A 323 11.74 7.67 -22.06
N TYR A 324 11.44 7.78 -20.77
CA TYR A 324 10.20 8.34 -20.24
C TYR A 324 10.22 9.86 -20.48
N THR A 325 9.44 10.31 -21.46
CA THR A 325 9.28 11.74 -21.75
C THR A 325 8.34 12.45 -20.78
N VAL A 326 7.54 11.69 -20.01
CA VAL A 326 6.53 12.23 -19.07
C VAL A 326 6.43 11.47 -17.72
N GLY A 327 7.41 10.62 -17.36
CA GLY A 327 7.43 9.85 -16.11
C GLY A 327 6.76 8.46 -16.15
N THR A 328 6.65 7.81 -14.99
CA THR A 328 6.12 6.44 -14.80
C THR A 328 4.86 6.39 -13.94
N VAL A 329 4.16 5.24 -13.93
CA VAL A 329 3.02 5.04 -13.00
C VAL A 329 3.48 5.06 -11.54
N THR A 330 4.72 4.64 -11.25
CA THR A 330 5.31 4.77 -9.90
C THR A 330 5.42 6.23 -9.47
N ASP A 331 5.89 7.11 -10.35
CA ASP A 331 5.95 8.56 -10.09
C ASP A 331 4.55 9.15 -9.83
N PHE A 332 3.55 8.65 -10.54
CA PHE A 332 2.15 9.03 -10.31
C PHE A 332 1.65 8.58 -8.93
N CYS A 333 1.84 7.31 -8.57
CA CYS A 333 1.39 6.78 -7.28
C CYS A 333 2.04 7.53 -6.10
N ILE A 334 3.33 7.85 -6.19
CA ILE A 334 4.07 8.52 -5.11
C ILE A 334 3.59 9.98 -4.91
N LYS A 335 2.93 10.63 -5.89
CA LYS A 335 2.29 11.95 -5.67
C LYS A 335 1.23 11.93 -4.57
N CYS A 336 0.61 10.77 -4.31
CA CYS A 336 -0.30 10.58 -3.18
C CYS A 336 0.35 9.79 -2.03
N HIS A 337 1.14 8.77 -2.33
CA HIS A 337 1.81 7.90 -1.36
C HIS A 337 3.12 8.50 -0.83
N ASN A 338 3.04 9.72 -0.30
CA ASN A 338 4.15 10.43 0.32
C ASN A 338 3.71 11.08 1.65
N PRO A 339 4.62 11.70 2.45
CA PRO A 339 4.27 12.33 3.72
C PRO A 339 3.25 13.48 3.62
N THR A 340 3.10 14.08 2.44
CA THR A 340 2.24 15.24 2.15
C THR A 340 1.34 14.97 0.93
N PRO A 341 0.31 14.12 1.06
CA PRO A 341 -0.64 13.88 -0.02
C PRO A 341 -1.33 15.18 -0.48
N PRO A 342 -1.86 15.25 -1.71
CA PRO A 342 -2.45 16.46 -2.26
C PRO A 342 -3.60 17.01 -1.40
N THR A 343 -3.61 18.32 -1.18
CA THR A 343 -4.64 19.06 -0.45
C THR A 343 -5.56 19.80 -1.41
N ALA A 344 -6.85 19.88 -1.08
CA ALA A 344 -7.82 20.62 -1.87
C ALA A 344 -7.34 22.06 -2.07
N THR A 345 -7.25 22.47 -3.33
CA THR A 345 -6.76 23.79 -3.75
C THR A 345 -7.53 24.20 -5.00
N ALA A 346 -7.88 25.48 -5.11
CA ALA A 346 -8.52 26.02 -6.29
C ALA A 346 -7.94 27.39 -6.65
N SER A 347 -7.38 27.49 -7.85
CA SER A 347 -6.94 28.73 -8.48
C SER A 347 -7.12 28.63 -10.00
N THR A 348 -6.84 29.72 -10.72
CA THR A 348 -6.92 29.73 -12.19
C THR A 348 -5.93 28.76 -12.84
N THR A 349 -4.80 28.47 -12.18
CA THR A 349 -3.72 27.63 -12.71
C THR A 349 -3.64 26.25 -12.06
N THR A 350 -4.17 26.08 -10.84
CA THR A 350 -4.06 24.85 -10.05
C THR A 350 -5.41 24.43 -9.49
N PHE A 351 -5.78 23.17 -9.70
CA PHE A 351 -6.99 22.62 -9.08
C PHE A 351 -6.79 21.20 -8.55
N VAL A 352 -7.09 21.01 -7.28
CA VAL A 352 -7.13 19.70 -6.61
C VAL A 352 -8.52 19.57 -5.99
N PRO A 353 -9.36 18.62 -6.47
CA PRO A 353 -10.79 18.59 -6.13
C PRO A 353 -11.07 18.29 -4.65
N LEU A 354 -10.19 17.55 -4.00
CA LEU A 354 -10.37 17.08 -2.64
C LEU A 354 -9.02 16.88 -1.96
N THR A 355 -9.00 17.07 -0.65
CA THR A 355 -7.85 16.70 0.18
C THR A 355 -7.80 15.20 0.28
N ILE A 356 -6.77 14.58 -0.33
CA ILE A 356 -6.59 13.14 -0.30
C ILE A 356 -6.34 12.70 1.13
N LYS A 357 -7.09 11.70 1.59
CA LYS A 357 -6.88 11.09 2.90
C LYS A 357 -6.88 9.58 2.79
N PHE A 358 -5.97 8.96 3.53
CA PHE A 358 -5.91 7.52 3.68
C PHE A 358 -6.91 7.02 4.74
N PRO A 359 -7.30 5.74 4.70
CA PRO A 359 -8.09 5.13 5.75
C PRO A 359 -7.51 5.37 7.16
N SER A 360 -8.37 5.49 8.18
CA SER A 360 -7.96 5.82 9.55
C SER A 360 -7.17 4.73 10.31
N TYR A 361 -6.79 3.64 9.66
CA TYR A 361 -5.91 2.63 10.25
C TYR A 361 -4.46 2.85 9.81
N THR A 362 -3.54 2.47 10.69
CA THR A 362 -2.10 2.42 10.35
C THR A 362 -1.78 1.01 9.90
N PRO A 363 -1.28 0.81 8.66
CA PRO A 363 -0.72 -0.47 8.26
C PRO A 363 0.37 -0.85 9.25
N THR A 364 0.19 -1.97 9.94
CA THR A 364 1.09 -2.38 11.02
C THR A 364 2.27 -3.21 10.51
N THR A 365 2.17 -3.67 9.25
CA THR A 365 3.01 -4.68 8.60
C THR A 365 4.35 -4.11 8.13
N ASN A 366 4.48 -2.79 8.05
CA ASN A 366 5.74 -2.11 7.73
C ASN A 366 5.84 -0.71 8.34
N ALA A 367 7.07 -0.26 8.59
CA ALA A 367 7.37 1.08 9.11
C ALA A 367 6.90 2.19 8.17
N SER A 368 6.90 1.92 6.87
CA SER A 368 6.58 2.89 5.82
C SER A 368 5.09 3.28 5.79
N GLY A 369 4.19 2.41 6.28
CA GLY A 369 2.76 2.68 6.35
C GLY A 369 2.19 3.05 4.98
N TRP A 370 1.47 4.18 4.89
CA TRP A 370 0.94 4.72 3.63
C TRP A 370 1.98 5.49 2.78
N ASN A 371 3.09 5.91 3.39
CA ASN A 371 4.16 6.62 2.70
C ASN A 371 5.07 5.64 1.98
N LYS A 372 5.13 5.71 0.65
CA LYS A 372 5.96 4.84 -0.21
C LYS A 372 7.07 5.60 -0.92
N SER A 373 7.41 6.82 -0.47
CA SER A 373 8.49 7.62 -1.05
C SER A 373 9.86 6.91 -1.00
N GLY A 374 10.07 6.03 -0.02
CA GLY A 374 11.28 5.20 0.10
C GLY A 374 11.45 4.15 -1.00
N TYR A 375 10.42 3.92 -1.84
CA TYR A 375 10.46 2.93 -2.90
C TYR A 375 11.60 3.15 -3.89
N TYR A 376 11.93 4.40 -4.20
CA TYR A 376 13.01 4.71 -5.14
C TYR A 376 14.38 4.14 -4.73
N ASP A 377 14.61 3.96 -3.43
CA ASP A 377 15.86 3.43 -2.89
C ASP A 377 15.89 1.90 -2.80
N SER A 378 14.73 1.26 -2.94
CA SER A 378 14.55 -0.19 -2.81
C SER A 378 15.26 -0.98 -3.90
N ALA A 379 15.51 -2.26 -3.62
CA ALA A 379 16.04 -3.20 -4.61
C ALA A 379 15.05 -3.42 -5.77
N HIS A 380 13.73 -3.45 -5.48
CA HIS A 380 12.69 -3.66 -6.48
C HIS A 380 12.60 -2.50 -7.48
N HIS A 381 12.66 -1.26 -7.01
CA HIS A 381 12.74 -0.10 -7.90
C HIS A 381 14.03 -0.09 -8.72
N LYS A 382 15.17 -0.47 -8.13
CA LYS A 382 16.46 -0.56 -8.85
C LYS A 382 16.46 -1.69 -9.91
N ALA A 383 15.67 -2.73 -9.70
CA ALA A 383 15.34 -3.74 -10.70
C ALA A 383 14.29 -3.27 -11.72
N ARG A 384 13.85 -2.02 -11.59
CA ARG A 384 12.90 -1.29 -12.44
C ARG A 384 11.44 -1.75 -12.39
N LEU A 385 11.05 -2.45 -11.33
CA LEU A 385 9.66 -2.82 -11.10
C LEU A 385 8.79 -1.58 -10.82
N LEU A 386 7.65 -1.51 -11.49
CA LEU A 386 6.63 -0.49 -11.31
C LEU A 386 5.62 -0.92 -10.25
N CYS A 387 4.94 0.04 -9.62
CA CYS A 387 3.87 -0.27 -8.66
C CYS A 387 2.80 -1.20 -9.26
N THR A 388 2.51 -1.07 -10.56
CA THR A 388 1.52 -1.89 -11.29
C THR A 388 1.97 -3.32 -11.60
N ASP A 389 3.23 -3.65 -11.37
CA ASP A 389 3.73 -5.02 -11.48
C ASP A 389 3.28 -5.87 -10.29
N CYS A 390 2.94 -5.25 -9.16
CA CYS A 390 2.46 -5.89 -7.94
C CYS A 390 1.07 -5.43 -7.50
N HIS A 391 0.63 -4.23 -7.90
CA HIS A 391 -0.67 -3.68 -7.49
C HIS A 391 -1.62 -3.47 -8.66
N GLN A 392 -2.91 -3.66 -8.39
CA GLN A 392 -4.01 -3.16 -9.21
C GLN A 392 -4.30 -1.69 -8.87
N SER A 393 -4.62 -0.87 -9.87
CA SER A 393 -4.87 0.56 -9.66
C SER A 393 -6.27 0.89 -9.15
N HIS A 394 -7.25 0.01 -9.34
CA HIS A 394 -8.66 0.24 -8.98
C HIS A 394 -9.10 -0.63 -7.80
N GLY A 395 -9.19 -1.94 -8.04
CA GLY A 395 -9.51 -2.95 -7.04
C GLY A 395 -8.92 -4.30 -7.39
N SER A 396 -8.85 -5.17 -6.39
CA SER A 396 -8.29 -6.51 -6.49
C SER A 396 -9.08 -7.51 -5.65
N ASP A 397 -9.10 -8.76 -6.11
CA ASP A 397 -9.59 -9.91 -5.35
C ASP A 397 -8.67 -10.30 -4.19
N TYR A 398 -7.49 -9.68 -4.11
CA TYR A 398 -6.51 -9.88 -3.04
C TYR A 398 -6.39 -8.64 -2.13
N PRO A 399 -5.92 -8.79 -0.88
CA PRO A 399 -5.70 -7.68 0.03
C PRO A 399 -4.75 -6.60 -0.54
N LEU A 400 -4.82 -5.38 0.00
CA LEU A 400 -3.86 -4.30 -0.30
C LEU A 400 -3.61 -4.01 -1.79
N LEU A 401 -4.63 -4.20 -2.63
CA LEU A 401 -4.56 -4.07 -4.08
C LEU A 401 -3.52 -5.00 -4.73
N GLN A 402 -3.05 -6.05 -4.06
CA GLN A 402 -2.10 -7.01 -4.64
C GLN A 402 -2.66 -7.58 -5.93
N ARG A 403 -1.82 -7.79 -6.93
CA ARG A 403 -2.22 -8.24 -8.25
C ARG A 403 -2.34 -9.76 -8.31
N TYR A 404 -1.54 -10.44 -7.49
CA TYR A 404 -1.45 -11.88 -7.44
C TYR A 404 -1.87 -12.39 -6.05
N PRO A 405 -2.26 -13.67 -5.95
CA PRO A 405 -2.52 -14.28 -4.65
C PRO A 405 -1.26 -14.34 -3.79
N GLU A 406 -1.44 -14.61 -2.50
CA GLU A 406 -0.36 -14.97 -1.59
C GLU A 406 0.38 -16.22 -2.09
N ASP A 407 1.67 -16.32 -1.78
CA ASP A 407 2.49 -17.46 -2.17
C ASP A 407 2.12 -18.72 -1.38
N ASP A 408 2.03 -19.85 -2.08
CA ASP A 408 1.78 -21.16 -1.47
C ASP A 408 2.68 -22.24 -2.13
N PRO A 409 2.70 -23.51 -1.66
CA PRO A 409 3.62 -24.51 -2.19
C PRO A 409 3.38 -24.82 -3.67
N ASN A 410 2.15 -24.62 -4.14
CA ASN A 410 1.67 -24.91 -5.49
C ASN A 410 1.46 -23.65 -6.34
N THR A 411 1.33 -22.47 -5.72
CA THR A 411 1.05 -21.20 -6.40
C THR A 411 2.21 -20.23 -6.24
N ASP A 412 2.87 -19.88 -7.35
CA ASP A 412 3.82 -18.77 -7.41
C ASP A 412 3.04 -17.45 -7.49
N GLY A 413 2.74 -16.89 -6.32
CA GLY A 413 1.96 -15.67 -6.13
C GLY A 413 2.77 -14.39 -6.31
N GLU A 414 2.58 -13.45 -5.40
CA GLU A 414 3.18 -12.11 -5.49
C GLU A 414 4.71 -12.13 -5.45
N CYS A 415 5.34 -12.93 -4.59
CA CYS A 415 6.81 -12.93 -4.42
C CYS A 415 7.48 -14.04 -5.26
N LEU A 416 6.94 -15.26 -5.20
CA LEU A 416 7.59 -16.44 -5.79
C LEU A 416 7.51 -16.49 -7.31
N ARG A 417 6.66 -15.68 -7.95
CA ARG A 417 6.71 -15.47 -9.41
C ARG A 417 8.07 -15.02 -9.92
N CYS A 418 8.86 -14.37 -9.06
CA CYS A 418 10.23 -13.95 -9.35
C CYS A 418 11.26 -14.75 -8.54
N HIS A 419 10.98 -15.01 -7.26
CA HIS A 419 11.90 -15.62 -6.31
C HIS A 419 11.89 -17.16 -6.30
N ASN A 420 11.84 -17.75 -7.50
CA ASN A 420 11.86 -19.20 -7.73
C ASN A 420 13.08 -19.60 -8.59
N SER A 421 13.12 -20.86 -9.02
CA SER A 421 14.18 -21.40 -9.87
C SER A 421 14.36 -20.68 -11.21
N SER A 422 13.33 -19.96 -11.69
CA SER A 422 13.41 -19.16 -12.93
C SER A 422 14.20 -17.85 -12.74
N LYS A 423 14.39 -17.38 -11.51
CA LYS A 423 15.23 -16.22 -11.15
C LYS A 423 14.95 -14.99 -12.02
N VAL A 424 13.67 -14.68 -12.18
CA VAL A 424 13.21 -13.55 -13.01
C VAL A 424 13.90 -12.27 -12.53
N LEU A 425 14.46 -11.49 -13.47
CA LEU A 425 15.25 -10.28 -13.18
C LEU A 425 16.47 -10.50 -12.26
N GLY A 426 16.98 -11.72 -12.17
CA GLY A 426 18.11 -12.07 -11.31
C GLY A 426 17.75 -12.22 -9.83
N ALA A 427 16.46 -12.34 -9.50
CA ALA A 427 15.98 -12.58 -8.15
C ALA A 427 16.56 -13.90 -7.57
N PRO A 428 16.97 -13.92 -6.29
CA PRO A 428 17.35 -15.16 -5.60
C PRO A 428 16.21 -16.17 -5.56
N ASP A 429 16.52 -17.44 -5.79
CA ASP A 429 15.59 -18.55 -5.60
C ASP A 429 15.48 -18.86 -4.10
N ILE A 430 14.37 -18.46 -3.49
CA ILE A 430 14.07 -18.73 -2.08
C ILE A 430 13.01 -19.84 -1.92
N LYS A 431 12.23 -20.11 -2.98
CA LYS A 431 11.22 -21.17 -3.00
C LYS A 431 11.84 -22.53 -2.67
N SER A 432 13.00 -22.82 -3.25
CA SER A 432 13.71 -24.08 -3.02
C SER A 432 14.04 -24.33 -1.55
N ASP A 433 14.41 -23.29 -0.79
CA ASP A 433 14.69 -23.40 0.64
C ASP A 433 13.40 -23.54 1.46
N LEU A 434 12.33 -22.81 1.11
CA LEU A 434 11.04 -22.86 1.82
C LEU A 434 10.33 -24.21 1.70
N LEU A 435 10.55 -24.93 0.60
CA LEU A 435 9.98 -26.27 0.36
C LEU A 435 10.74 -27.41 1.09
N LEU A 436 11.83 -27.11 1.80
CA LEU A 436 12.58 -28.13 2.53
C LEU A 436 11.78 -28.62 3.74
N ALA A 437 11.33 -29.87 3.69
CA ALA A 437 10.56 -30.51 4.76
C ALA A 437 11.32 -30.68 6.09
N ALA A 438 12.66 -30.58 6.08
CA ALA A 438 13.48 -30.81 7.27
C ALA A 438 13.43 -29.64 8.27
N ALA A 439 13.59 -28.41 7.79
CA ALA A 439 13.52 -27.19 8.59
C ALA A 439 13.33 -25.96 7.69
N SER A 440 12.13 -25.38 7.71
CA SER A 440 11.84 -24.10 7.06
C SER A 440 10.85 -23.30 7.89
N HIS A 441 10.85 -21.97 7.70
CA HIS A 441 9.75 -21.16 8.22
C HIS A 441 8.44 -21.51 7.48
N PRO A 442 7.29 -21.50 8.17
CA PRO A 442 6.00 -21.95 7.61
C PRO A 442 5.37 -20.93 6.66
N THR A 443 6.18 -20.25 5.84
CA THR A 443 5.77 -19.13 4.97
C THR A 443 4.87 -19.55 3.83
N LEU A 444 4.98 -20.80 3.37
CA LEU A 444 4.09 -21.34 2.33
C LEU A 444 2.95 -22.18 2.90
N THR A 445 2.99 -22.54 4.19
CA THR A 445 1.97 -23.41 4.80
C THR A 445 0.94 -22.65 5.62
N VAL A 446 1.21 -21.38 5.92
CA VAL A 446 0.26 -20.44 6.50
C VAL A 446 -0.09 -19.41 5.43
N THR A 447 -1.35 -19.36 5.01
CA THR A 447 -1.82 -18.41 3.99
C THR A 447 -3.02 -17.62 4.48
N GLY A 448 -3.06 -16.33 4.14
CA GLY A 448 -4.16 -15.43 4.44
C GLY A 448 -4.31 -15.12 5.94
N ALA A 449 -3.25 -15.34 6.72
CA ALA A 449 -3.23 -14.97 8.13
C ALA A 449 -2.94 -13.48 8.28
N HIS A 450 -1.99 -12.96 7.49
CA HIS A 450 -1.54 -11.59 7.49
C HIS A 450 -2.67 -10.62 7.16
N GLN A 451 -2.84 -9.62 8.03
CA GLN A 451 -3.76 -8.51 7.79
C GLN A 451 -3.07 -7.19 8.05
N ASN A 452 -3.42 -6.19 7.26
CA ASN A 452 -2.90 -4.83 7.43
C ASN A 452 -3.37 -4.13 8.72
N THR A 453 -4.27 -4.75 9.48
CA THR A 453 -4.78 -4.27 10.78
C THR A 453 -4.32 -5.15 11.95
N GLU A 454 -3.35 -6.05 11.75
CA GLU A 454 -2.84 -6.89 12.83
C GLU A 454 -2.16 -6.07 13.92
N ASP A 455 -2.48 -6.38 15.18
CA ASP A 455 -1.81 -5.75 16.31
C ASP A 455 -0.52 -6.51 16.65
N TYR A 456 0.61 -6.10 16.08
CA TYR A 456 1.91 -6.70 16.39
C TYR A 456 2.38 -6.46 17.84
N THR A 457 1.66 -5.69 18.65
CA THR A 457 1.91 -5.64 20.10
C THR A 457 1.33 -6.86 20.82
N LYS A 458 0.47 -7.64 20.15
CA LYS A 458 -0.19 -8.84 20.67
C LYS A 458 -0.28 -9.88 19.55
N LEU A 459 0.74 -10.73 19.42
CA LEU A 459 0.82 -11.79 18.40
C LEU A 459 -0.14 -12.96 18.71
N GLN A 460 -1.45 -12.70 18.76
CA GLN A 460 -2.49 -13.69 19.12
C GLN A 460 -2.62 -14.83 18.11
N LYS A 461 -2.11 -14.64 16.89
CA LYS A 461 -2.05 -15.65 15.82
C LYS A 461 -0.66 -15.61 15.19
N ARG A 462 0.36 -16.08 15.90
CA ARG A 462 1.73 -16.18 15.38
C ARG A 462 1.74 -16.92 14.04
N HIS A 463 2.18 -16.22 13.00
CA HIS A 463 2.41 -16.72 11.64
C HIS A 463 3.68 -16.04 11.08
N ALA A 464 4.10 -16.46 9.89
CA ALA A 464 5.28 -15.92 9.22
C ALA A 464 5.11 -15.96 7.70
N GLU A 465 4.40 -15.00 7.13
CA GLU A 465 4.29 -14.75 5.69
C GLU A 465 5.43 -13.82 5.22
N CYS A 466 5.60 -13.66 3.90
CA CYS A 466 6.70 -12.88 3.32
C CYS A 466 6.75 -11.44 3.88
N ALA A 467 5.57 -10.82 4.03
CA ALA A 467 5.42 -9.45 4.50
C ALA A 467 5.71 -9.25 6.01
N ASP A 468 5.74 -10.31 6.82
CA ASP A 468 6.07 -10.21 8.25
C ASP A 468 7.57 -9.98 8.51
N CYS A 469 8.38 -10.34 7.52
CA CYS A 469 9.85 -10.31 7.54
C CYS A 469 10.45 -9.37 6.50
N HIS A 470 9.67 -8.89 5.52
CA HIS A 470 10.13 -8.00 4.45
C HIS A 470 9.18 -6.83 4.21
N ASP A 471 9.71 -5.61 4.19
CA ASP A 471 9.04 -4.47 3.55
C ASP A 471 9.62 -4.28 2.14
N VAL A 472 8.92 -4.85 1.14
CA VAL A 472 9.32 -4.79 -0.27
C VAL A 472 9.49 -3.35 -0.79
N HIS A 473 8.88 -2.38 -0.11
CA HIS A 473 8.94 -0.98 -0.50
C HIS A 473 10.24 -0.28 -0.08
N VAL A 474 11.01 -0.83 0.84
CA VAL A 474 12.26 -0.20 1.31
C VAL A 474 13.43 -1.17 1.42
N ALA A 475 13.18 -2.48 1.32
CA ALA A 475 14.20 -3.51 1.30
C ALA A 475 15.24 -3.23 0.20
N THR A 476 16.51 -3.38 0.56
CA THR A 476 17.64 -3.18 -0.35
C THR A 476 18.39 -4.48 -0.56
N LYS A 477 19.28 -4.52 -1.57
CA LYS A 477 20.14 -5.66 -1.81
C LYS A 477 20.98 -6.02 -0.58
N ASP A 478 21.41 -5.03 0.19
CA ASP A 478 22.28 -5.23 1.34
C ASP A 478 21.49 -5.45 2.64
N ASN A 479 20.27 -4.93 2.74
CA ASN A 479 19.39 -5.09 3.89
C ASN A 479 17.96 -5.45 3.47
N ALA A 480 17.67 -6.75 3.40
CA ALA A 480 16.38 -7.28 3.00
C ALA A 480 15.29 -7.15 4.08
N ILE A 481 15.67 -6.92 5.34
CA ILE A 481 14.76 -6.75 6.48
C ILE A 481 14.60 -5.28 6.87
N LYS A 482 14.95 -4.34 5.97
CA LYS A 482 14.75 -2.91 6.22
C LYS A 482 13.25 -2.61 6.28
N GLY A 483 12.84 -1.73 7.20
CA GLY A 483 11.45 -1.26 7.33
C GLY A 483 10.50 -2.23 8.02
N VAL A 484 11.00 -3.31 8.62
CA VAL A 484 10.18 -4.29 9.34
C VAL A 484 10.19 -4.04 10.83
N SER A 485 9.12 -4.47 11.49
CA SER A 485 8.92 -4.31 12.92
C SER A 485 9.60 -5.40 13.75
N GLY A 486 9.88 -5.08 15.03
CA GLY A 486 10.51 -5.99 15.98
C GLY A 486 10.14 -5.72 17.43
N ALA A 487 10.68 -6.53 18.34
CA ALA A 487 10.52 -6.41 19.77
C ALA A 487 11.89 -6.24 20.45
N ILE A 488 12.05 -5.16 21.22
CA ILE A 488 13.28 -4.83 21.93
C ILE A 488 13.13 -5.27 23.41
N PRO A 489 13.91 -6.25 23.89
CA PRO A 489 13.88 -6.68 25.28
C PRO A 489 14.58 -5.67 26.22
N ASP A 490 14.01 -5.44 27.41
CA ASP A 490 14.61 -4.61 28.47
C ASP A 490 15.23 -5.45 29.59
N TYR A 491 16.56 -5.40 29.71
CA TYR A 491 17.33 -6.11 30.75
C TYR A 491 17.76 -5.25 31.93
N THR A 492 17.36 -3.98 32.03
CA THR A 492 17.84 -3.03 33.06
C THR A 492 17.68 -3.52 34.50
N LYS A 493 16.64 -4.32 34.78
CA LYS A 493 16.37 -4.94 36.09
C LYS A 493 16.35 -6.47 36.04
N ALA A 494 16.72 -7.08 34.91
CA ALA A 494 16.59 -8.52 34.74
C ALA A 494 17.72 -9.24 35.49
N SER A 495 17.37 -10.24 36.28
CA SER A 495 18.34 -11.13 36.90
C SER A 495 19.10 -11.99 35.87
N LEU A 496 20.12 -12.70 36.33
CA LEU A 496 20.78 -13.74 35.53
C LEU A 496 19.76 -14.81 35.15
N TRP A 497 19.81 -15.29 33.89
CA TRP A 497 18.99 -16.39 33.40
C TRP A 497 17.48 -16.20 33.62
N SER A 498 16.99 -14.98 33.41
CA SER A 498 15.57 -14.65 33.50
C SER A 498 15.06 -13.96 32.24
N ILE A 499 13.74 -14.02 32.08
CA ILE A 499 13.00 -13.29 31.03
C ILE A 499 13.26 -11.78 31.19
N PRO A 500 13.30 -11.01 30.08
CA PRO A 500 13.35 -9.55 30.13
C PRO A 500 12.23 -8.94 30.98
N ASN A 501 12.47 -7.77 31.57
CA ASN A 501 11.47 -7.11 32.42
C ASN A 501 10.24 -6.67 31.63
N SER A 502 10.48 -6.26 30.38
CA SER A 502 9.48 -5.81 29.44
C SER A 502 10.03 -5.91 28.01
N TYR A 503 9.14 -5.73 27.05
CA TYR A 503 9.50 -5.56 25.64
C TYR A 503 8.92 -4.25 25.12
N THR A 504 9.69 -3.55 24.29
CA THR A 504 9.23 -2.39 23.54
C THR A 504 9.06 -2.77 22.08
N PHE A 505 7.84 -2.62 21.54
CA PHE A 505 7.61 -2.79 20.11
C PHE A 505 8.23 -1.64 19.33
N THR A 506 9.00 -1.95 18.28
CA THR A 506 9.52 -0.97 17.32
C THR A 506 8.95 -1.21 15.93
N LYS A 507 8.63 -0.12 15.23
CA LYS A 507 8.15 -0.18 13.84
C LYS A 507 9.26 -0.46 12.84
N GLU A 508 10.49 -0.07 13.17
CA GLU A 508 11.67 -0.33 12.36
C GLU A 508 12.78 -0.86 13.25
N ILE A 509 13.27 -2.05 12.92
CA ILE A 509 14.38 -2.68 13.63
C ILE A 509 15.71 -1.98 13.34
N THR A 510 16.56 -1.94 14.34
CA THR A 510 17.98 -1.56 14.22
C THR A 510 18.92 -2.76 14.32
N HIS A 511 18.45 -3.85 14.93
CA HIS A 511 19.18 -5.09 15.08
C HIS A 511 18.34 -6.29 14.64
N GLU A 512 18.96 -7.28 13.98
CA GLU A 512 18.24 -8.44 13.43
C GLU A 512 17.50 -9.23 14.52
N TYR A 513 18.07 -9.34 15.72
CA TYR A 513 17.45 -10.09 16.81
C TYR A 513 16.09 -9.52 17.23
N GLU A 514 15.83 -8.23 16.98
CA GLU A 514 14.54 -7.60 17.33
C GLU A 514 13.40 -8.21 16.49
N LEU A 515 13.67 -8.55 15.22
CA LEU A 515 12.73 -9.29 14.38
C LEU A 515 12.58 -10.72 14.86
N CYS A 516 13.70 -11.40 15.16
CA CYS A 516 13.65 -12.78 15.62
C CYS A 516 12.87 -12.90 16.94
N PHE A 517 13.11 -12.01 17.90
CA PHE A 517 12.47 -12.04 19.22
C PHE A 517 11.01 -11.63 19.18
N LYS A 518 10.59 -10.87 18.17
CA LYS A 518 9.16 -10.64 17.91
C LYS A 518 8.42 -11.97 17.84
N CYS A 519 9.00 -13.01 17.23
CA CYS A 519 8.34 -14.32 17.08
C CYS A 519 8.92 -15.43 17.97
N HIS A 520 10.19 -15.31 18.37
CA HIS A 520 10.97 -16.32 19.10
C HIS A 520 11.43 -15.83 20.48
N SER A 521 10.48 -15.40 21.30
CA SER A 521 10.71 -15.07 22.71
C SER A 521 9.40 -15.06 23.50
N PHE A 522 9.48 -14.85 24.81
CA PHE A 522 8.33 -14.59 25.68
C PHE A 522 7.38 -13.52 25.12
N PHE A 523 7.86 -12.56 24.33
CA PHE A 523 7.02 -11.56 23.66
C PHE A 523 5.88 -12.20 22.85
N SER A 524 6.17 -13.26 22.10
CA SER A 524 5.18 -13.98 21.30
C SER A 524 4.51 -15.10 22.09
N TYR A 525 5.32 -15.83 22.86
CA TYR A 525 4.92 -17.10 23.47
C TYR A 525 4.11 -16.93 24.75
N GLY A 526 4.32 -15.82 25.47
CA GLY A 526 4.02 -15.76 26.88
C GLY A 526 4.61 -16.97 27.61
N SER A 527 3.85 -17.54 28.55
CA SER A 527 4.26 -18.72 29.31
C SER A 527 4.04 -20.06 28.60
N THR A 528 3.66 -20.05 27.32
CA THR A 528 3.33 -21.27 26.55
C THR A 528 4.10 -21.31 25.22
N PRO A 529 5.41 -21.61 25.24
CA PRO A 529 6.18 -21.74 24.02
C PRO A 529 5.67 -22.89 23.14
N PRO A 530 5.76 -22.76 21.81
CA PRO A 530 5.37 -23.81 20.88
C PRO A 530 6.34 -25.00 20.94
N THR A 531 5.92 -26.16 20.42
CA THR A 531 6.82 -27.29 20.18
C THR A 531 7.68 -27.02 18.95
N SER A 532 8.99 -27.20 19.07
CA SER A 532 9.92 -27.04 17.96
C SER A 532 9.65 -28.11 16.89
N PRO A 533 9.40 -27.72 15.63
CA PRO A 533 9.22 -28.67 14.54
C PRO A 533 10.48 -29.52 14.30
N SER A 534 11.65 -28.93 14.54
CA SER A 534 12.93 -29.62 14.61
C SER A 534 13.12 -30.16 16.02
N GLY A 535 13.18 -31.48 16.21
CA GLY A 535 13.54 -32.08 17.51
C GLY A 535 12.40 -32.31 18.51
N GLY A 536 11.21 -31.73 18.33
CA GLY A 536 9.99 -32.13 19.05
C GLY A 536 9.93 -31.76 20.54
N PHE A 537 10.80 -30.87 21.02
CA PHE A 537 10.77 -30.33 22.38
C PHE A 537 10.13 -28.94 22.42
N THR A 538 9.70 -28.46 23.59
CA THR A 538 9.20 -27.09 23.77
C THR A 538 10.29 -26.08 23.45
N GLU A 539 10.05 -25.16 22.52
CA GLU A 539 11.01 -24.12 22.15
C GLU A 539 11.49 -23.37 23.38
N THR A 540 12.80 -23.15 23.44
CA THR A 540 13.41 -22.33 24.48
C THR A 540 13.19 -20.84 24.18
N ASP A 541 13.60 -19.98 25.12
CA ASP A 541 13.48 -18.52 24.96
C ASP A 541 14.86 -17.88 24.71
N PRO A 542 15.20 -17.58 23.44
CA PRO A 542 16.41 -16.87 23.08
C PRO A 542 16.63 -15.55 23.84
N SER A 543 15.59 -14.86 24.29
CA SER A 543 15.76 -13.63 25.08
C SER A 543 16.27 -13.90 26.50
N VAL A 544 16.02 -15.10 27.05
CA VAL A 544 16.66 -15.54 28.30
C VAL A 544 18.11 -15.94 28.04
N GLU A 545 18.35 -16.66 26.95
CA GLU A 545 19.65 -17.25 26.62
C GLU A 545 20.70 -16.19 26.27
N PHE A 546 20.30 -15.20 25.46
CA PHE A 546 21.13 -14.07 25.04
C PHE A 546 21.12 -12.89 26.02
N ASN A 547 20.51 -13.03 27.19
CA ASN A 547 20.48 -11.98 28.21
C ASN A 547 21.92 -11.50 28.51
N PRO A 548 22.24 -10.21 28.30
CA PRO A 548 23.59 -9.68 28.45
C PRO A 548 24.10 -9.71 29.90
N ASN A 549 23.23 -9.94 30.88
CA ASN A 549 23.66 -10.16 32.27
C ASN A 549 24.25 -11.56 32.46
N ASN A 550 23.86 -12.55 31.65
CA ASN A 550 24.37 -13.93 31.73
C ASN A 550 25.90 -13.96 31.66
N PRO A 551 26.59 -14.81 32.45
CA PRO A 551 28.06 -14.87 32.44
C PRO A 551 28.66 -15.35 31.10
N SER A 552 27.86 -15.98 30.24
CA SER A 552 28.27 -16.31 28.88
C SER A 552 27.10 -16.36 27.89
N TYR A 553 27.36 -15.83 26.69
CA TYR A 553 26.47 -15.83 25.53
C TYR A 553 27.28 -15.51 24.27
N HIS A 554 26.76 -15.86 23.10
CA HIS A 554 27.22 -15.28 21.84
C HIS A 554 26.66 -13.86 21.67
N ALA A 555 27.51 -12.93 21.23
CA ALA A 555 27.28 -11.48 21.26
C ALA A 555 26.23 -10.98 20.25
N VAL A 556 24.98 -11.40 20.42
CA VAL A 556 23.82 -11.02 19.58
C VAL A 556 23.19 -9.70 20.05
N ILE A 557 23.05 -9.53 21.37
CA ILE A 557 22.46 -8.33 21.99
C ILE A 557 23.54 -7.45 22.61
N GLY A 558 24.31 -8.01 23.55
CA GLY A 558 25.36 -7.30 24.27
C GLY A 558 26.75 -7.54 23.70
N GLU A 559 27.72 -6.78 24.20
CA GLU A 559 29.14 -6.98 23.86
C GLU A 559 29.62 -8.37 24.24
N SER A 560 30.65 -8.85 23.53
CA SER A 560 31.29 -10.12 23.83
C SER A 560 31.92 -10.14 25.22
N LYS A 561 31.73 -11.26 25.94
CA LYS A 561 32.35 -11.53 27.25
C LYS A 561 33.64 -12.36 27.15
N ILE A 562 34.32 -12.35 26.01
CA ILE A 562 35.61 -13.03 25.87
C ILE A 562 36.69 -12.22 26.60
N ALA A 563 37.19 -12.77 27.71
CA ALA A 563 38.21 -12.14 28.54
C ALA A 563 39.56 -12.01 27.81
N THR A 564 40.40 -11.11 28.32
CA THR A 564 41.77 -10.87 27.86
C THR A 564 42.81 -11.30 28.89
N TYR A 565 44.05 -11.51 28.45
CA TYR A 565 45.22 -11.73 29.28
C TYR A 565 46.45 -11.00 28.71
N GLN A 566 47.48 -10.82 29.54
CA GLN A 566 48.73 -10.18 29.14
C GLN A 566 49.83 -11.21 28.90
N TYR A 567 50.55 -11.09 27.79
CA TYR A 567 51.75 -11.88 27.51
C TYR A 567 52.76 -11.08 26.72
N GLY A 568 54.03 -11.09 27.13
CA GLY A 568 55.10 -10.38 26.41
C GLY A 568 54.85 -8.88 26.20
N GLY A 569 54.10 -8.23 27.10
CA GLY A 569 53.71 -6.82 26.98
C GLY A 569 52.55 -6.54 26.00
N GLN A 570 51.89 -7.58 25.47
CA GLN A 570 50.72 -7.47 24.60
C GLN A 570 49.47 -8.09 25.25
N THR A 571 48.31 -7.54 24.88
CA THR A 571 47.00 -8.06 25.29
C THR A 571 46.49 -9.08 24.27
N TYR A 572 46.09 -10.26 24.74
CA TYR A 572 45.50 -11.32 23.94
C TYR A 572 44.11 -11.68 24.45
N TYR A 573 43.28 -12.26 23.60
CA TYR A 573 41.98 -12.82 23.99
C TYR A 573 42.09 -14.32 24.21
N TYR A 574 41.36 -14.84 25.20
CA TYR A 574 41.31 -16.28 25.48
C TYR A 574 40.54 -17.11 24.43
N GLY A 575 40.01 -16.48 23.37
CA GLY A 575 39.26 -17.14 22.30
C GLY A 575 40.04 -17.12 20.98
N LYS A 576 40.18 -18.28 20.33
CA LYS A 576 40.69 -18.38 18.97
C LYS A 576 39.54 -18.42 17.97
N LEU A 577 39.55 -17.55 16.98
CA LEU A 577 38.49 -17.44 15.98
C LEU A 577 39.08 -17.46 14.57
N THR A 578 38.26 -17.85 13.60
CA THR A 578 38.59 -17.97 12.17
C THR A 578 37.52 -17.31 11.31
N GLY A 579 37.65 -17.36 9.98
CA GLY A 579 36.61 -16.89 9.06
C GLY A 579 36.34 -15.38 9.12
N GLY A 580 37.33 -14.59 9.57
CA GLY A 580 37.19 -13.14 9.75
C GLY A 580 36.56 -12.71 11.08
N TRP A 581 36.21 -13.66 11.95
CA TRP A 581 35.68 -13.39 13.28
C TRP A 581 36.78 -12.97 14.26
N SER A 582 36.43 -12.06 15.16
CA SER A 582 37.29 -11.56 16.24
C SER A 582 36.56 -11.63 17.58
N ALA A 583 37.30 -11.52 18.68
CA ALA A 583 36.74 -11.67 20.02
C ALA A 583 35.70 -10.60 20.38
N THR A 584 35.64 -9.49 19.64
CA THR A 584 34.70 -8.37 19.84
C THR A 584 33.66 -8.28 18.71
N SER A 585 33.64 -9.24 17.78
CA SER A 585 32.69 -9.24 16.66
C SER A 585 31.25 -9.41 17.18
N PRO A 586 30.31 -8.54 16.79
CA PRO A 586 28.89 -8.77 17.03
C PRO A 586 28.38 -9.90 16.13
N MET A 587 27.37 -10.62 16.61
CA MET A 587 26.75 -11.74 15.91
C MET A 587 25.30 -11.43 15.54
N LYS A 588 24.85 -12.00 14.44
CA LYS A 588 23.46 -12.01 13.97
C LYS A 588 22.90 -13.43 14.12
N CYS A 589 21.60 -13.55 14.35
CA CYS A 589 20.93 -14.86 14.36
C CYS A 589 21.22 -15.59 13.04
N THR A 590 21.21 -14.86 11.92
CA THR A 590 21.47 -15.43 10.60
C THR A 590 22.91 -15.80 10.33
N ASP A 591 23.87 -15.55 11.24
CA ASP A 591 25.23 -16.08 11.08
C ASP A 591 25.25 -17.62 11.26
N CYS A 592 24.37 -18.14 12.12
CA CYS A 592 24.17 -19.58 12.35
C CYS A 592 22.94 -20.10 11.59
N HIS A 593 21.85 -19.33 11.57
CA HIS A 593 20.57 -19.74 10.99
C HIS A 593 20.42 -19.28 9.54
N GLY A 594 20.40 -20.21 8.59
CA GLY A 594 20.23 -19.94 7.18
C GLY A 594 20.53 -21.14 6.30
N SER A 595 20.37 -20.94 5.00
CA SER A 595 20.62 -22.00 4.01
C SER A 595 22.11 -22.21 3.75
N PRO A 596 22.58 -23.47 3.61
CA PRO A 596 23.92 -23.76 3.12
C PRO A 596 24.09 -23.44 1.62
N SER A 597 23.00 -23.20 0.87
CA SER A 597 23.02 -22.91 -0.57
C SER A 597 23.56 -21.51 -0.93
N GLY A 598 23.74 -20.65 0.08
CA GLY A 598 24.19 -19.27 -0.09
C GLY A 598 23.06 -18.24 -0.23
N VAL A 599 21.80 -18.68 -0.25
CA VAL A 599 20.64 -17.79 -0.07
C VAL A 599 20.72 -17.14 1.31
N ARG A 600 20.52 -15.81 1.35
CA ARG A 600 20.61 -15.02 2.58
C ARG A 600 19.32 -15.13 3.37
N GLY A 601 19.43 -15.24 4.69
CA GLY A 601 18.29 -15.27 5.60
C GLY A 601 17.84 -16.70 5.99
N PRO A 602 16.98 -16.82 7.00
CA PRO A 602 16.63 -18.11 7.60
C PRO A 602 15.41 -18.76 6.93
N HIS A 603 15.31 -18.80 5.61
CA HIS A 603 14.13 -19.37 4.92
C HIS A 603 13.95 -20.87 5.20
N GLY A 604 15.01 -21.65 4.94
CA GLY A 604 15.04 -23.07 5.21
C GLY A 604 16.45 -23.65 5.05
N SER A 605 16.64 -24.86 5.57
CA SER A 605 17.90 -25.60 5.51
C SER A 605 17.65 -27.10 5.52
N PRO A 606 18.51 -27.92 4.88
CA PRO A 606 18.51 -29.36 5.09
C PRO A 606 18.95 -29.75 6.51
N ASN A 607 19.61 -28.85 7.25
CA ASN A 607 19.97 -29.10 8.64
C ASN A 607 18.85 -28.62 9.57
N ALA A 608 18.54 -29.43 10.59
CA ALA A 608 17.55 -29.10 11.63
C ALA A 608 17.79 -27.70 12.22
N PHE A 609 16.73 -27.04 12.68
CA PHE A 609 16.75 -25.68 13.25
C PHE A 609 17.24 -24.60 12.26
N ILE A 610 17.13 -24.86 10.96
CA ILE A 610 17.52 -23.95 9.89
C ILE A 610 19.02 -23.60 9.98
N LEU A 611 19.89 -24.56 10.29
CA LEU A 611 21.32 -24.28 10.47
C LEU A 611 22.10 -24.24 9.15
N LYS A 612 23.06 -23.31 9.02
CA LYS A 612 23.92 -23.19 7.81
C LYS A 612 24.92 -24.33 7.63
N ALA A 613 25.05 -25.21 8.60
CA ALA A 613 25.90 -26.38 8.61
C ALA A 613 25.42 -27.36 9.68
N PRO A 614 25.86 -28.63 9.64
CA PRO A 614 25.47 -29.61 10.64
C PRO A 614 25.86 -29.19 12.07
N TRP A 615 25.02 -29.59 13.03
CA TRP A 615 25.28 -29.57 14.46
C TRP A 615 24.73 -30.86 15.04
N ASP A 616 25.59 -31.60 15.72
CA ASP A 616 25.23 -32.82 16.44
C ASP A 616 25.60 -32.69 17.91
N PRO A 617 24.61 -32.51 18.80
CA PRO A 617 24.82 -32.46 20.24
C PRO A 617 24.85 -33.85 20.90
N ASN A 618 24.60 -34.93 20.16
CA ASN A 618 24.46 -36.26 20.77
C ASN A 618 25.84 -36.85 21.10
N THR A 619 26.10 -37.04 22.38
CA THR A 619 27.26 -37.78 22.88
C THR A 619 26.83 -39.12 23.46
N ASP A 620 27.73 -40.10 23.49
CA ASP A 620 27.52 -41.36 24.21
C ASP A 620 27.60 -41.18 25.73
N ASP A 621 27.38 -42.26 26.48
CA ASP A 621 27.48 -42.28 27.94
C ASP A 621 28.87 -41.87 28.48
N SER A 622 29.90 -41.98 27.65
CA SER A 622 31.27 -41.55 27.96
C SER A 622 31.55 -40.09 27.59
N GLY A 623 30.57 -39.38 27.02
CA GLY A 623 30.72 -38.00 26.55
C GLY A 623 31.45 -37.86 25.22
N LYS A 624 31.70 -38.98 24.53
CA LYS A 624 32.35 -39.03 23.21
C LYS A 624 31.32 -38.87 22.10
N TYR A 625 31.81 -38.67 20.87
CA TYR A 625 31.02 -38.44 19.66
C TYR A 625 30.33 -37.06 19.61
N GLY A 626 29.50 -36.83 18.59
CA GLY A 626 28.94 -35.52 18.29
C GLY A 626 29.94 -34.56 17.65
N THR A 627 29.55 -33.29 17.56
CA THR A 627 30.40 -32.25 16.95
C THR A 627 31.69 -32.06 17.75
N GLY A 628 32.84 -32.06 17.06
CA GLY A 628 34.17 -31.96 17.66
C GLY A 628 34.74 -33.28 18.20
N GLY A 629 33.92 -34.31 18.42
CA GLY A 629 34.37 -35.59 18.98
C GLY A 629 35.24 -36.40 18.02
N GLY A 630 36.46 -36.77 18.43
CA GLY A 630 37.50 -37.37 17.59
C GLY A 630 37.30 -38.81 17.08
N LEU A 631 36.17 -39.47 17.38
CA LEU A 631 35.91 -40.86 16.96
C LEU A 631 34.67 -41.02 16.06
N VAL A 632 33.93 -39.95 15.79
CA VAL A 632 32.97 -39.96 14.67
C VAL A 632 33.81 -39.84 13.40
N SER A 633 33.73 -40.84 12.52
CA SER A 633 34.44 -40.87 11.23
C SER A 633 34.43 -39.50 10.55
N GLY A 634 35.62 -38.93 10.36
CA GLY A 634 35.95 -37.62 9.78
C GLY A 634 34.83 -36.76 9.17
N GLY A 635 34.76 -35.49 9.58
CA GLY A 635 33.92 -34.49 8.89
C GLY A 635 33.47 -33.29 9.72
N THR A 636 33.70 -33.29 11.03
CA THR A 636 33.10 -32.28 11.93
C THR A 636 33.69 -30.87 11.78
N SER A 637 34.84 -30.69 11.12
CA SER A 637 35.40 -29.36 10.82
C SER A 637 34.51 -28.50 9.92
N SER A 638 33.53 -29.12 9.26
CA SER A 638 32.52 -28.42 8.45
C SER A 638 31.27 -28.01 9.24
N HIS A 639 31.16 -28.40 10.51
CA HIS A 639 29.99 -28.12 11.37
C HIS A 639 29.93 -26.63 11.75
N VAL A 640 28.73 -26.19 12.15
CA VAL A 640 28.38 -24.76 12.29
C VAL A 640 29.31 -23.98 13.21
N CYS A 641 29.77 -24.59 14.31
CA CYS A 641 30.68 -23.95 15.28
C CYS A 641 31.98 -23.47 14.61
N PHE A 642 32.50 -24.28 13.68
CA PHE A 642 33.81 -24.04 13.07
C PHE A 642 33.79 -23.06 11.90
N LYS A 643 32.62 -22.47 11.62
CA LYS A 643 32.55 -21.26 10.78
C LYS A 643 33.17 -20.05 11.49
N CYS A 644 33.19 -20.05 12.82
CA CYS A 644 33.74 -18.96 13.64
C CYS A 644 34.86 -19.44 14.57
N HIS A 645 34.76 -20.64 15.11
CA HIS A 645 35.78 -21.23 16.00
C HIS A 645 36.85 -21.98 15.21
N ASP A 646 38.12 -21.77 15.58
CA ASP A 646 39.22 -22.47 14.92
C ASP A 646 39.21 -23.97 15.25
N TYR A 647 38.95 -24.81 14.23
CA TYR A 647 38.82 -26.26 14.41
C TYR A 647 40.09 -26.90 14.98
N ASP A 648 41.26 -26.48 14.50
CA ASP A 648 42.53 -27.08 14.93
C ASP A 648 42.83 -26.73 16.39
N PHE A 649 42.46 -25.52 16.84
CA PHE A 649 42.62 -25.08 18.21
C PHE A 649 41.67 -25.78 19.18
N TYR A 650 40.38 -25.97 18.83
CA TYR A 650 39.40 -26.52 19.77
C TYR A 650 39.17 -28.03 19.65
N ALA A 651 39.37 -28.62 18.48
CA ALA A 651 38.95 -30.00 18.19
C ALA A 651 40.09 -30.98 17.88
N LYS A 652 41.30 -30.51 17.59
CA LYS A 652 42.48 -31.37 17.41
C LYS A 652 43.37 -31.37 18.64
N GLU A 653 44.28 -32.34 18.69
CA GLU A 653 45.38 -32.39 19.65
C GLU A 653 46.48 -31.37 19.28
N THR A 654 46.08 -30.10 19.08
CA THR A 654 47.00 -29.01 18.80
C THR A 654 47.42 -28.38 20.12
N TYR A 655 48.66 -28.63 20.54
CA TYR A 655 49.23 -28.02 21.74
C TYR A 655 50.31 -27.00 21.38
N GLY A 656 50.12 -25.76 21.81
CA GLY A 656 51.17 -24.75 21.83
C GLY A 656 51.90 -24.81 23.17
N ASN A 657 53.22 -24.75 23.16
CA ASN A 657 54.05 -24.78 24.37
C ASN A 657 54.26 -23.39 24.99
N ASN A 658 53.51 -22.37 24.56
CA ASN A 658 53.61 -21.02 25.07
C ASN A 658 52.24 -20.37 25.32
N GLU A 659 52.27 -19.28 26.08
CA GLU A 659 51.13 -18.50 26.53
C GLU A 659 50.25 -17.94 25.39
N GLN A 660 50.72 -17.92 24.13
CA GLN A 660 49.94 -17.42 22.98
C GLN A 660 48.84 -18.40 22.54
N TYR A 661 48.91 -19.65 22.98
CA TYR A 661 47.91 -20.69 22.68
C TYR A 661 46.94 -20.92 23.85
N ARG A 662 46.63 -19.86 24.61
CA ARG A 662 45.85 -19.95 25.84
C ARG A 662 44.34 -19.87 25.58
N SER A 663 43.61 -20.94 25.88
CA SER A 663 42.13 -20.97 25.86
C SER A 663 41.54 -20.60 27.22
N LYS A 664 40.26 -20.20 27.28
CA LYS A 664 39.57 -19.98 28.57
C LYS A 664 39.59 -21.24 29.47
N PHE A 665 39.64 -22.41 28.86
CA PHE A 665 39.82 -23.69 29.53
C PHE A 665 41.32 -24.05 29.52
N SER A 666 42.07 -23.34 30.35
CA SER A 666 43.51 -23.55 30.56
C SER A 666 43.82 -23.59 32.06
N SER A 667 44.98 -24.13 32.39
CA SER A 667 45.47 -24.33 33.75
C SER A 667 46.77 -23.54 33.99
N TYR A 668 47.00 -23.13 35.24
CA TYR A 668 48.17 -22.34 35.64
C TYR A 668 49.36 -23.24 36.04
N LEU A 669 49.12 -24.51 36.41
CA LEU A 669 50.08 -25.29 37.19
C LEU A 669 50.60 -26.54 36.47
N SER A 670 51.92 -26.63 36.38
CA SER A 670 52.69 -27.89 36.34
C SER A 670 52.73 -28.61 37.70
N LYS A 671 51.96 -28.14 38.69
CA LYS A 671 52.18 -28.40 40.12
C LYS A 671 51.21 -29.41 40.77
N ASP A 672 50.23 -29.92 40.03
CA ASP A 672 49.29 -30.96 40.52
C ASP A 672 49.58 -32.34 39.90
N GLY A 673 50.84 -32.65 39.57
CA GLY A 673 51.25 -33.95 39.02
C GLY A 673 50.81 -34.23 37.58
N CYS A 674 50.09 -33.30 36.95
CA CYS A 674 49.72 -33.37 35.53
C CYS A 674 50.74 -32.58 34.70
N ASN A 675 51.93 -33.14 34.46
CA ASN A 675 52.90 -32.59 33.49
C ASN A 675 52.42 -32.85 32.05
N CYS A 676 51.19 -32.47 31.75
CA CYS A 676 50.58 -32.68 30.45
C CYS A 676 50.89 -31.47 29.57
N GLY A 677 51.33 -31.71 28.33
CA GLY A 677 51.68 -30.66 27.37
C GLY A 677 50.51 -29.73 26.97
N TYR A 678 49.33 -29.86 27.60
CA TYR A 678 48.08 -29.19 27.24
C TYR A 678 47.69 -28.05 28.20
N LYS A 679 48.53 -27.65 29.15
CA LYS A 679 48.15 -26.67 30.20
C LYS A 679 47.57 -25.36 29.66
N TYR A 680 48.01 -24.89 28.48
CA TYR A 680 47.50 -23.68 27.86
C TYR A 680 46.18 -23.89 27.10
N ASN A 681 45.84 -25.12 26.73
CA ASN A 681 44.60 -25.43 26.04
C ASN A 681 44.13 -26.84 26.38
N LEU A 682 43.27 -26.95 27.40
CA LEU A 682 42.75 -28.23 27.84
C LEU A 682 41.77 -28.84 26.81
N HIS A 683 41.26 -28.09 25.82
CA HIS A 683 40.49 -28.67 24.73
C HIS A 683 41.30 -29.68 23.92
N ALA A 684 42.61 -29.46 23.74
CA ALA A 684 43.48 -30.42 23.05
C ALA A 684 43.53 -31.79 23.77
N LEU A 685 43.43 -31.80 25.11
CA LEU A 685 43.33 -33.03 25.89
C LEU A 685 41.93 -33.65 25.80
N HIS A 686 40.87 -32.87 26.02
CA HIS A 686 39.52 -33.38 26.20
C HIS A 686 38.83 -33.71 24.87
N VAL A 687 38.96 -32.83 23.90
CA VAL A 687 38.37 -32.99 22.56
C VAL A 687 39.36 -33.72 21.66
N GLY A 688 40.57 -33.17 21.50
CA GLY A 688 41.58 -33.69 20.58
C GLY A 688 42.06 -35.12 20.92
N LYS A 689 42.52 -35.33 22.15
CA LYS A 689 43.06 -36.63 22.59
C LYS A 689 42.01 -37.60 23.10
N LYS A 690 41.09 -37.16 23.95
CA LYS A 690 40.06 -38.03 24.56
C LYS A 690 38.82 -38.22 23.66
N GLY A 691 38.60 -37.35 22.69
CA GLY A 691 37.50 -37.47 21.73
C GLY A 691 36.13 -37.03 22.24
N TYR A 692 36.07 -36.24 23.31
CA TYR A 692 34.79 -35.73 23.83
C TYR A 692 34.14 -34.75 22.85
N GLY A 693 32.83 -34.87 22.67
CA GLY A 693 32.04 -33.92 21.88
C GLY A 693 31.92 -32.57 22.59
N CYS A 694 31.70 -31.50 21.83
CA CYS A 694 31.50 -30.17 22.41
C CYS A 694 30.33 -30.14 23.40
N ALA A 695 29.22 -30.82 23.06
CA ALA A 695 28.02 -30.89 23.89
C ALA A 695 28.19 -31.72 25.18
N CYS A 696 29.32 -32.41 25.35
CA CYS A 696 29.66 -33.09 26.60
C CYS A 696 29.82 -32.09 27.76
N CYS A 697 30.37 -30.92 27.47
CA CYS A 697 30.57 -29.84 28.43
C CYS A 697 29.66 -28.65 28.17
N HIS A 698 29.40 -28.35 26.89
CA HIS A 698 28.67 -27.17 26.46
C HIS A 698 27.21 -27.47 26.20
N GLY A 699 26.34 -26.46 26.30
CA GLY A 699 24.92 -26.63 26.04
C GLY A 699 24.61 -27.08 24.60
N ALA A 700 23.61 -27.96 24.46
CA ALA A 700 23.09 -28.39 23.16
C ALA A 700 22.51 -27.23 22.33
N ILE A 701 22.04 -26.18 23.01
CA ILE A 701 21.62 -24.90 22.45
C ILE A 701 22.71 -23.87 22.76
N PRO A 702 23.63 -23.60 21.82
CA PRO A 702 24.82 -22.80 22.09
C PRO A 702 24.55 -21.31 21.96
N HIS A 703 23.47 -20.79 22.57
CA HIS A 703 23.17 -19.35 22.56
C HIS A 703 23.86 -18.64 23.72
N GLY A 704 23.51 -19.02 24.94
CA GLY A 704 24.14 -18.57 26.18
C GLY A 704 23.66 -19.41 27.36
N TYR A 705 24.32 -19.23 28.52
CA TYR A 705 23.97 -19.98 29.72
C TYR A 705 24.27 -19.21 31.02
N LYS A 706 23.61 -19.63 32.10
CA LYS A 706 23.83 -19.09 33.46
C LYS A 706 25.25 -19.34 33.99
N ASN A 707 25.93 -20.37 33.48
CA ASN A 707 27.32 -20.67 33.81
C ASN A 707 28.28 -20.04 32.79
N ARG A 708 29.51 -19.75 33.21
CA ARG A 708 30.57 -19.24 32.31
C ARG A 708 30.95 -20.30 31.27
N GLY A 709 31.21 -19.88 30.03
CA GLY A 709 31.64 -20.77 28.95
C GLY A 709 30.53 -21.64 28.35
N ILE A 710 29.27 -21.30 28.58
CA ILE A 710 28.09 -22.09 28.18
C ILE A 710 28.19 -23.52 28.72
N LEU A 711 28.73 -23.68 29.93
CA LEU A 711 28.88 -24.98 30.59
C LEU A 711 27.53 -25.43 31.13
N VAL A 712 27.07 -26.60 30.70
CA VAL A 712 25.77 -27.15 31.10
C VAL A 712 26.01 -28.48 31.79
N GLU A 713 25.47 -28.66 32.99
CA GLU A 713 25.62 -29.90 33.74
C GLU A 713 24.67 -30.98 33.22
N LYS A 714 24.97 -32.26 33.48
CA LYS A 714 24.13 -33.38 33.01
C LYS A 714 22.71 -33.35 33.59
N ASP A 715 22.55 -32.76 34.78
CA ASP A 715 21.28 -32.68 35.50
C ASP A 715 20.55 -31.35 35.26
N ASP A 716 21.10 -30.46 34.43
CA ASP A 716 20.40 -29.26 34.00
C ASP A 716 19.18 -29.60 33.11
N PRO A 717 18.20 -28.69 32.98
CA PRO A 717 16.98 -28.97 32.21
C PRO A 717 17.26 -29.27 30.73
N ALA A 718 16.57 -30.27 30.19
CA ALA A 718 16.47 -30.45 28.75
C ALA A 718 15.74 -29.24 28.11
N PRO A 719 16.07 -28.84 26.88
CA PRO A 719 17.03 -29.48 25.96
C PRO A 719 18.50 -29.08 26.18
N TYR A 720 18.81 -28.15 27.11
CA TYR A 720 20.17 -27.62 27.26
C TYR A 720 21.21 -28.70 27.58
N SER A 721 20.84 -29.67 28.42
CA SER A 721 21.70 -30.77 28.88
C SER A 721 21.83 -31.94 27.90
N TYR A 722 21.20 -31.89 26.72
CA TYR A 722 21.35 -32.96 25.73
C TYR A 722 22.81 -33.14 25.33
N GLY A 723 23.32 -34.37 25.48
CA GLY A 723 24.74 -34.68 25.27
C GLY A 723 25.65 -34.31 26.44
N SER A 724 25.21 -33.56 27.44
CA SER A 724 26.08 -33.23 28.57
C SER A 724 26.39 -34.46 29.42
N LYS A 725 27.64 -34.54 29.88
CA LYS A 725 28.12 -35.49 30.89
C LYS A 725 28.91 -34.78 31.99
N LEU A 726 28.84 -33.44 32.02
CA LEU A 726 29.61 -32.59 32.91
C LEU A 726 28.96 -32.53 34.29
N ASP A 727 29.78 -32.70 35.32
CA ASP A 727 29.46 -32.33 36.69
C ASP A 727 30.46 -31.26 37.15
N ILE A 728 29.96 -30.11 37.61
CA ILE A 728 30.80 -29.06 38.19
C ILE A 728 30.97 -29.37 39.67
N LEU A 729 32.22 -29.61 40.10
CA LEU A 729 32.50 -30.06 41.47
C LEU A 729 32.80 -28.91 42.43
N THR A 730 32.97 -27.70 41.91
CA THR A 730 33.29 -26.50 42.69
C THR A 730 32.07 -25.62 42.90
N GLN A 731 32.04 -24.92 44.03
CA GLN A 731 31.00 -23.93 44.32
C GLN A 731 31.12 -22.68 43.41
N THR A 732 32.34 -22.36 42.97
CA THR A 732 32.63 -21.24 42.07
C THR A 732 33.49 -21.72 40.90
N LEU A 733 33.11 -21.36 39.68
CA LEU A 733 33.87 -21.70 38.49
C LEU A 733 35.25 -21.01 38.49
N PRO A 734 36.34 -21.73 38.17
CA PRO A 734 37.67 -21.15 38.08
C PRO A 734 37.77 -19.99 37.09
N ASP A 735 38.68 -19.07 37.37
CA ASP A 735 39.04 -18.03 36.43
C ASP A 735 39.75 -18.58 35.19
N PRO A 736 39.68 -17.90 34.03
CA PRO A 736 40.26 -18.42 32.81
C PRO A 736 41.78 -18.56 32.98
N GLY A 737 42.29 -19.78 32.83
CA GLY A 737 43.70 -20.07 33.12
C GLY A 737 43.97 -20.71 34.47
N GLU A 738 42.97 -20.88 35.34
CA GLU A 738 43.13 -21.43 36.69
C GLU A 738 42.46 -22.81 36.88
N TRP A 739 42.06 -23.48 35.79
CA TRP A 739 41.37 -24.77 35.86
C TRP A 739 42.29 -25.90 36.36
N LYS A 740 41.72 -26.83 37.13
CA LYS A 740 42.35 -27.98 37.77
C LYS A 740 41.52 -29.24 37.58
N LYS A 741 42.14 -30.39 37.87
CA LYS A 741 41.52 -31.72 37.73
C LYS A 741 40.23 -31.89 38.52
N ASP A 742 40.17 -31.29 39.70
CA ASP A 742 39.08 -31.49 40.65
C ASP A 742 37.95 -30.46 40.49
N ASP A 743 38.03 -29.59 39.48
CA ASP A 743 36.99 -28.58 39.23
C ASP A 743 35.76 -29.17 38.52
N CYS A 744 35.93 -30.28 37.81
CA CYS A 744 34.87 -30.96 37.08
C CYS A 744 35.06 -32.49 37.00
N ALA A 745 33.97 -33.21 36.70
CA ALA A 745 33.96 -34.63 36.37
C ALA A 745 33.20 -34.93 35.07
N HIS A 746 33.44 -36.12 34.50
CA HIS A 746 32.69 -36.66 33.35
C HIS A 746 32.18 -38.08 33.60
N GLY A 747 30.92 -38.34 33.25
CA GLY A 747 30.27 -39.67 33.28
C GLY A 747 29.52 -39.98 34.58
N MET A 748 28.90 -41.16 34.67
CA MET A 748 28.02 -41.54 35.80
C MET A 748 28.76 -41.83 37.13
N THR A 749 30.09 -41.88 37.16
CA THR A 749 30.86 -42.41 38.30
C THR A 749 31.73 -41.37 39.04
N GLY A 750 31.45 -40.07 38.92
CA GLY A 750 32.17 -39.03 39.68
C GLY A 750 33.69 -39.02 39.49
N SER A 751 34.16 -39.57 38.36
CA SER A 751 35.58 -39.64 38.04
C SER A 751 36.05 -38.25 37.58
N PRO A 752 37.15 -37.71 38.13
CA PRO A 752 37.61 -36.37 37.77
C PRO A 752 37.82 -36.24 36.26
N CYS A 753 37.66 -35.03 35.71
CA CYS A 753 37.85 -34.74 34.28
C CYS A 753 39.20 -35.25 33.72
N HIS A 754 40.23 -35.41 34.58
CA HIS A 754 41.54 -35.97 34.24
C HIS A 754 41.81 -37.36 34.88
N GLY A 755 40.77 -38.14 35.18
CA GLY A 755 40.87 -39.52 35.62
C GLY A 755 41.32 -40.44 34.48
N GLY A 756 42.36 -41.23 34.74
CA GLY A 756 43.00 -42.14 33.78
C GLY A 756 43.96 -41.43 32.83
N MET A 757 45.24 -41.35 33.21
CA MET A 757 46.36 -41.25 32.25
C MET A 757 46.95 -42.63 32.05
#